data_AF-A0A286UVN5-F1
#
_entry.id   AF-A0A286UVN5-F1
#
_cell.length_a   1.000
_cell.length_b   1.000
_cell.length_c   1.000
_cell.angle_alpha   90.00
_cell.angle_beta   90.00
_cell.angle_gamma   90.00
#
_symmetry.space_group_name_H-M   'P 1'
#
loop_
_entity.id
_entity.type
_entity.pdbx_description
1 polymer ?
#
loop_
_entity_poly.entity_id
_entity_poly.type
_entity_poly.pdbx_seq_one_letter_code
_entity_poly.pdbx_strand_id
1 'polypeptide(L)'
;MTDDQPTKQKLWGGRFTGKTDPLMHEFNQSLKYDQRMHAQDIRGSIAYAKSLALRGILTSDEETQIVNGLRKVGEEWAAGQFKPAPDDEDIHTANERRLSELIGPLGGKLHTGRSRNDQVATDMRLWLLDQVKEVESALKALITVMVERADKETDVLMPGYTHLQRGQPIRWAHLLLSHAFYFRNDLERLQQLIPRISVLPLGSGALAGNPFSVDREFLARELGFESIAENSLWGVGDRDFVVEFMMWASLAMTHMSRMAEDLIVYSTAEFGFITLSDAYSTGSSIMPQKKNPDSLELLRGKSGRIFGNMAGFLMTLKGLPSTYNKDLQEDKEPLFDTVDNVSACFRIAEGAIATLTVHKAKMGAALTMDVLATDLADYLVRKGTPFRETHHISGRAVALAESRGCQLNELTLEDYQNLSDKFTEDVHAVFDFEASGVTFVHVAVYIYFVIYPCTHSSSLDTTDSSTMARDRLAALKAQQGQGDPYGSSNSSPSGRQTRQNPFDQRDPDYGSQQPQYGGNQYDNNSYGGNQYNRGDSYNNSTNGGGSYQGNSYEMTQVSNGNGNQYGSPPPADDMNAFYNEIAGIQDEIRGFLSSIDQISRLHSTLLSNVEPGNSRSNQELESLLESTRGVSISLKNRIRALQMQPVDQRTANMRKPQLDLARQKFMDAINKFQAEEKLYRDKYKERMARQFRIVNPNATDAEVDAVVNSDQNVQIFAQAAMGNRYADSQSAYREVEQRREEIQRIERTLIELAQLFQDMSMIVEQQDDSINVIQKNAESAALDIEAGKNETEHAVVSARGYRKKRWICLIPFLSLNSFLSSVAFLRPFPLLPSTSLERLLFLLCLPNHHVPPLSSVLRVTALIANRAFAVITAFRNTTVVWD
;
A
#
# COMPACT_ATOMS: atom_id res chain seq x y z
N MET A 1 43.71 47.18 15.54
CA MET A 1 43.83 45.79 15.07
C MET A 1 43.20 44.90 16.14
N THR A 2 41.93 44.57 15.95
CA THR A 2 41.25 43.51 16.71
C THR A 2 40.63 42.61 15.66
N ASP A 3 41.44 41.62 15.29
CA ASP A 3 41.12 40.32 14.69
C ASP A 3 39.72 40.16 14.08
N ASP A 4 39.54 40.74 12.90
CA ASP A 4 38.40 40.48 12.02
C ASP A 4 38.76 39.26 11.15
N GLN A 5 38.93 38.09 11.77
CA GLN A 5 38.96 36.84 11.02
C GLN A 5 37.54 36.59 10.50
N PRO A 6 37.35 36.32 9.20
CA PRO A 6 36.04 36.00 8.67
C PRO A 6 35.53 34.77 9.41
N THR A 7 34.51 34.94 10.26
CA THR A 7 33.77 33.85 10.89
C THR A 7 33.45 32.82 9.81
N LYS A 8 33.88 31.56 9.98
CA LYS A 8 33.59 30.43 9.07
C LYS A 8 32.15 30.55 8.56
N GLN A 9 31.99 31.08 7.35
CA GLN A 9 30.67 31.41 6.83
C GLN A 9 30.00 30.13 6.37
N LYS A 10 28.81 29.83 6.91
CA LYS A 10 27.87 28.88 6.30
C LYS A 10 27.70 29.26 4.82
N LEU A 11 27.46 28.29 3.93
CA LEU A 11 27.28 28.53 2.49
C LEU A 11 26.21 29.59 2.14
N TRP A 12 25.27 29.83 3.06
CA TRP A 12 24.20 30.81 2.96
C TRP A 12 24.31 31.97 3.99
N GLY A 13 25.43 32.09 4.70
CA GLY A 13 25.61 32.90 5.91
C GLY A 13 25.80 34.41 5.70
N GLY A 14 26.13 34.88 4.49
CA GLY A 14 26.48 36.28 4.24
C GLY A 14 25.38 37.32 4.54
N ARG A 15 24.13 36.87 4.72
CA ARG A 15 22.97 37.73 5.03
C ARG A 15 22.60 37.78 6.52
N PHE A 16 23.12 36.87 7.34
CA PHE A 16 22.67 36.70 8.72
C PHE A 16 23.55 37.48 9.69
N THR A 17 22.95 38.32 10.52
CA THR A 17 23.65 39.18 11.50
C THR A 17 23.68 38.59 12.92
N GLY A 18 22.99 37.47 13.16
CA GLY A 18 22.92 36.77 14.44
C GLY A 18 23.26 35.28 14.34
N LYS A 19 23.39 34.62 15.50
CA LYS A 19 23.61 33.16 15.57
C LYS A 19 22.27 32.42 15.43
N THR A 20 22.26 31.30 14.70
CA THR A 20 21.12 30.37 14.66
C THR A 20 20.91 29.78 16.06
N ASP A 21 19.64 29.63 16.47
CA ASP A 21 19.30 28.92 17.70
C ASP A 21 19.81 27.46 17.64
N PRO A 22 20.41 26.91 18.70
CA PRO A 22 20.94 25.53 18.69
C PRO A 22 19.88 24.47 18.37
N LEU A 23 18.65 24.60 18.88
CA LEU A 23 17.56 23.67 18.60
C LEU A 23 17.16 23.73 17.12
N MET A 24 17.09 24.94 16.55
CA MET A 24 16.80 25.10 15.13
C MET A 24 17.93 24.53 14.26
N HIS A 25 19.18 24.63 14.72
CA HIS A 25 20.31 24.04 14.00
C HIS A 25 20.22 22.51 13.96
N GLU A 26 19.95 21.87 15.10
CA GLU A 26 19.77 20.41 15.19
C GLU A 26 18.55 19.93 14.40
N PHE A 27 17.43 20.65 14.47
CA PHE A 27 16.19 20.32 13.74
C PHE A 27 16.37 20.40 12.22
N ASN A 28 17.17 21.33 11.73
CA ASN A 28 17.43 21.54 10.30
C ASN A 28 18.54 20.65 9.73
N GLN A 29 19.42 20.11 10.59
CA GLN A 29 20.58 19.32 10.17
C GLN A 29 20.16 17.97 9.61
N SER A 30 20.65 17.62 8.42
CA SER A 30 20.35 16.35 7.75
C SER A 30 21.52 15.38 7.68
N LEU A 31 22.73 15.80 8.06
CA LEU A 31 23.94 14.97 7.95
C LEU A 31 23.84 13.60 8.63
N LYS A 32 23.09 13.50 9.73
CA LYS A 32 22.86 12.23 10.47
C LYS A 32 22.31 11.11 9.57
N TYR A 33 21.54 11.44 8.54
CA TYR A 33 20.96 10.48 7.61
C TYR A 33 21.43 10.68 6.15
N ASP A 34 21.59 11.91 5.68
CA ASP A 34 21.91 12.17 4.26
C ASP A 34 23.36 11.84 3.89
N GLN A 35 24.23 11.62 4.88
CA GLN A 35 25.57 11.07 4.68
C GLN A 35 25.55 9.74 3.89
N ARG A 36 24.42 9.02 3.88
CA ARG A 36 24.21 7.83 3.04
C ARG A 36 24.36 8.10 1.54
N MET A 37 24.24 9.35 1.10
CA MET A 37 24.38 9.75 -0.30
C MET A 37 25.78 10.28 -0.64
N HIS A 38 26.77 10.13 0.25
CA HIS A 38 28.13 10.68 0.05
C HIS A 38 28.75 10.25 -1.30
N ALA A 39 28.57 8.99 -1.69
CA ALA A 39 29.13 8.46 -2.92
C ALA A 39 28.47 9.09 -4.16
N GLN A 40 27.16 9.33 -4.09
CA GLN A 40 26.39 9.94 -5.16
C GLN A 40 26.70 11.43 -5.30
N ASP A 41 26.81 12.18 -4.20
CA ASP A 41 27.22 13.58 -4.21
C ASP A 41 28.62 13.76 -4.82
N ILE A 42 29.57 12.88 -4.47
CA ILE A 42 30.92 12.88 -5.05
C ILE A 42 30.88 12.56 -6.54
N ARG A 43 30.13 11.53 -6.95
CA ARG A 43 29.96 11.16 -8.37
C ARG A 43 29.34 12.30 -9.16
N GLY A 44 28.27 12.90 -8.66
CA GLY A 44 27.60 14.08 -9.22
C GLY A 44 28.53 15.29 -9.34
N SER A 45 29.32 15.54 -8.30
CA SER A 45 30.30 16.62 -8.27
C SER A 45 31.47 16.43 -9.24
N ILE A 46 31.95 15.20 -9.44
CA ILE A 46 32.96 14.90 -10.47
C ILE A 46 32.40 15.18 -11.87
N ALA A 47 31.19 14.71 -12.17
CA ALA A 47 30.55 14.98 -13.47
C ALA A 47 30.32 16.48 -13.68
N TYR A 48 29.94 17.21 -12.62
CA TYR A 48 29.75 18.65 -12.69
C TYR A 48 31.06 19.40 -12.96
N ALA A 49 32.16 19.03 -12.29
CA ALA A 49 33.48 19.61 -12.54
C ALA A 49 33.90 19.47 -14.01
N LYS A 50 33.70 18.28 -14.59
CA LYS A 50 33.93 18.03 -16.02
C LYS A 50 33.07 18.92 -16.91
N SER A 51 31.79 19.10 -16.57
CA SER A 51 30.88 19.96 -17.33
C SER A 51 31.28 21.44 -17.26
N LEU A 52 31.76 21.92 -16.11
CA LEU A 52 32.30 23.28 -15.98
C LEU A 52 33.57 23.48 -16.81
N ALA A 53 34.44 22.48 -16.88
CA ALA A 53 35.64 22.52 -17.72
C ALA A 53 35.29 22.55 -19.22
N LEU A 54 34.29 21.76 -19.66
CA LEU A 54 33.76 21.80 -21.03
C LEU A 54 33.21 23.19 -21.42
N ARG A 55 32.75 23.97 -20.44
CA ARG A 55 32.30 25.36 -20.63
C ARG A 55 33.38 26.42 -20.43
N GLY A 56 34.63 26.02 -20.16
CA GLY A 56 35.75 26.92 -19.93
C GLY A 56 35.65 27.73 -18.63
N ILE A 57 34.79 27.31 -17.69
CA ILE A 57 34.67 27.92 -16.36
C ILE A 57 35.81 27.45 -15.45
N LEU A 58 36.20 26.18 -15.60
CA LEU A 58 37.40 25.60 -15.02
C LEU A 58 38.43 25.36 -16.12
N THR A 59 39.71 25.55 -15.81
CA THR A 59 40.80 25.05 -16.66
C THR A 59 40.93 23.53 -16.51
N SER A 60 41.61 22.86 -17.45
CA SER A 60 41.87 21.41 -17.36
C SER A 60 42.68 21.03 -16.11
N ASP A 61 43.60 21.88 -15.67
CA ASP A 61 44.37 21.69 -14.44
C ASP A 61 43.49 21.84 -13.20
N GLU A 62 42.58 22.83 -13.18
CA GLU A 62 41.62 23.04 -12.10
C GLU A 62 40.63 21.87 -11.98
N GLU A 63 40.10 21.39 -13.11
CA GLU A 63 39.25 20.20 -13.20
C GLU A 63 39.97 18.98 -12.59
N THR A 64 41.21 18.73 -13.02
CA THR A 64 42.00 17.59 -12.55
C THR A 64 42.22 17.65 -11.03
N GLN A 65 42.52 18.83 -10.49
CA GLN A 65 42.69 19.02 -9.05
C GLN A 65 41.39 18.76 -8.28
N ILE A 66 40.26 19.28 -8.76
CA ILE A 66 38.94 19.07 -8.15
C ILE A 66 38.57 17.58 -8.18
N VAL A 67 38.71 16.91 -9.32
CA VAL A 67 38.36 15.49 -9.47
C VAL A 67 39.23 14.61 -8.56
N ASN A 68 40.54 14.87 -8.50
CA ASN A 68 41.43 14.11 -7.60
C ASN A 68 41.13 14.39 -6.13
N GLY A 69 40.82 15.64 -5.77
CA GLY A 69 40.37 16.00 -4.43
C GLY A 69 39.09 15.24 -4.04
N LEU A 70 38.07 15.25 -4.89
CA LEU A 70 36.80 14.56 -4.68
C LEU A 70 36.98 13.04 -4.55
N ARG A 71 37.85 12.42 -5.36
CA ARG A 71 38.18 10.99 -5.22
C ARG A 71 38.78 10.68 -3.85
N LYS A 72 39.70 11.52 -3.37
CA LYS A 72 40.28 11.37 -2.04
C LYS A 72 39.24 11.53 -0.92
N VAL A 73 38.29 12.47 -1.05
CA VAL A 73 37.15 12.56 -0.13
C VAL A 73 36.33 11.27 -0.14
N GLY A 74 36.10 10.68 -1.32
CA GLY A 74 35.39 9.41 -1.46
C GLY A 74 36.11 8.24 -0.79
N GLU A 75 37.43 8.17 -0.93
CA GLU A 75 38.28 7.18 -0.25
C GLU A 75 38.20 7.33 1.27
N GLU A 76 38.19 8.57 1.79
CA GLU A 76 38.05 8.82 3.23
C GLU A 76 36.70 8.35 3.77
N TRP A 77 35.60 8.57 3.04
CA TRP A 77 34.29 8.03 3.40
C TRP A 77 34.27 6.50 3.36
N ALA A 78 34.76 5.89 2.28
CA ALA A 78 34.77 4.44 2.11
C ALA A 78 35.62 3.73 3.19
N ALA A 79 36.70 4.38 3.65
CA ALA A 79 37.56 3.87 4.71
C ALA A 79 37.06 4.19 6.13
N GLY A 80 35.94 4.90 6.29
CA GLY A 80 35.45 5.36 7.60
C GLY A 80 36.36 6.38 8.29
N GLN A 81 37.21 7.06 7.52
CA GLN A 81 38.18 8.04 8.01
C GLN A 81 37.67 9.49 7.94
N PHE A 82 36.62 9.74 7.16
CA PHE A 82 35.98 11.05 7.10
C PHE A 82 35.46 11.44 8.48
N LYS A 83 35.74 12.68 8.90
CA LYS A 83 35.28 13.23 10.18
C LYS A 83 34.29 14.36 9.94
N PRO A 84 32.99 14.16 10.23
CA PRO A 84 32.01 15.22 10.26
C PRO A 84 32.45 16.35 11.19
N ALA A 85 32.37 17.60 10.72
CA ALA A 85 32.58 18.77 11.55
C ALA A 85 31.25 19.20 12.20
N PRO A 86 31.26 19.85 13.38
CA PRO A 86 30.03 20.34 14.03
C PRO A 86 29.20 21.29 13.15
N ASP A 87 29.85 22.03 12.25
CA ASP A 87 29.20 22.99 11.35
C ASP A 87 28.71 22.34 10.03
N ASP A 88 28.95 21.04 9.82
CA ASP A 88 28.48 20.34 8.62
C ASP A 88 26.95 20.10 8.73
N GLU A 89 26.17 20.92 8.02
CA GLU A 89 24.69 20.86 8.02
C GLU A 89 24.17 19.60 7.32
N ASP A 90 24.79 19.25 6.20
CA ASP A 90 24.38 18.19 5.27
C ASP A 90 25.60 17.58 4.58
N ILE A 91 25.40 16.45 3.90
CA ILE A 91 26.46 15.76 3.16
C ILE A 91 27.18 16.66 2.15
N HIS A 92 26.45 17.55 1.50
CA HIS A 92 27.00 18.43 0.48
C HIS A 92 27.99 19.44 1.08
N THR A 93 27.66 20.01 2.25
CA THR A 93 28.53 20.93 3.00
C THR A 93 29.76 20.18 3.53
N ALA A 94 29.57 18.95 4.04
CA ALA A 94 30.65 18.12 4.53
C ALA A 94 31.69 17.81 3.43
N ASN A 95 31.22 17.38 2.25
CA ASN A 95 32.08 17.08 1.11
C ASN A 95 32.77 18.32 0.54
N GLU A 96 32.06 19.44 0.44
CA GLU A 96 32.61 20.70 -0.07
C GLU A 96 33.64 21.32 0.88
N ARG A 97 33.39 21.28 2.20
CA ARG A 97 34.37 21.66 3.22
C ARG A 97 35.62 20.80 3.06
N ARG A 98 35.45 19.47 3.03
CA ARG A 98 36.58 18.56 2.97
C ARG A 98 37.39 18.71 1.69
N LEU A 99 36.72 18.92 0.55
CA LEU A 99 37.37 19.24 -0.71
C LEU A 99 38.21 20.52 -0.56
N SER A 100 37.64 21.59 0.00
CA SER A 100 38.35 22.87 0.20
C SER A 100 39.55 22.75 1.15
N GLU A 101 39.49 21.87 2.16
CA GLU A 101 40.65 21.56 3.01
C GLU A 101 41.78 20.85 2.23
N LEU A 102 41.45 20.10 1.19
CA LEU A 102 42.42 19.35 0.37
C LEU A 102 43.04 20.20 -0.74
N ILE A 103 42.25 21.07 -1.39
CA ILE A 103 42.68 21.82 -2.60
C ILE A 103 42.62 23.35 -2.44
N GLY A 104 42.30 23.85 -1.24
CA GLY A 104 42.22 25.27 -0.95
C GLY A 104 41.00 25.98 -1.59
N PRO A 105 41.10 27.30 -1.85
CA PRO A 105 39.99 28.11 -2.36
C PRO A 105 39.39 27.64 -3.70
N LEU A 106 40.13 26.82 -4.45
CA LEU A 106 39.64 26.22 -5.70
C LEU A 106 38.37 25.40 -5.49
N GLY A 107 38.19 24.77 -4.32
CA GLY A 107 36.99 24.01 -3.98
C GLY A 107 35.69 24.83 -4.14
N GLY A 108 35.74 26.13 -3.81
CA GLY A 108 34.59 27.04 -3.96
C GLY A 108 34.16 27.29 -5.41
N LYS A 109 35.01 27.03 -6.41
CA LYS A 109 34.62 27.18 -7.82
C LYS A 109 33.65 26.06 -8.27
N LEU A 110 33.68 24.88 -7.65
CA LEU A 110 32.86 23.73 -8.03
C LEU A 110 31.35 24.03 -7.97
N HIS A 111 30.91 24.90 -7.07
CA HIS A 111 29.48 25.24 -6.93
C HIS A 111 28.98 26.26 -7.97
N THR A 112 29.84 26.72 -8.89
CA THR A 112 29.50 27.78 -9.86
C THR A 112 28.33 27.37 -10.75
N GLY A 113 27.18 28.03 -10.61
CA GLY A 113 25.97 27.75 -11.40
C GLY A 113 25.13 26.56 -10.91
N ARG A 114 25.55 25.89 -9.83
CA ARG A 114 24.82 24.79 -9.20
C ARG A 114 24.01 25.31 -8.02
N SER A 115 22.95 24.60 -7.66
CA SER A 115 22.22 24.82 -6.41
C SER A 115 22.20 23.54 -5.59
N ARG A 116 21.94 23.65 -4.29
CA ARG A 116 21.60 22.47 -3.49
C ARG A 116 20.32 21.80 -3.98
N ASN A 117 19.40 22.53 -4.59
CA ASN A 117 18.11 21.99 -5.03
C ASN A 117 18.26 20.97 -6.18
N ASP A 118 19.02 21.29 -7.22
CA ASP A 118 19.27 20.36 -8.32
C ASP A 118 20.34 19.31 -7.97
N GLN A 119 21.28 19.65 -7.08
CA GLN A 119 22.26 18.70 -6.55
C GLN A 119 21.59 17.57 -5.75
N VAL A 120 20.82 17.89 -4.70
CA VAL A 120 20.18 16.87 -3.85
C VAL A 120 19.16 16.03 -4.63
N ALA A 121 18.45 16.63 -5.59
CA ALA A 121 17.54 15.89 -6.47
C ALA A 121 18.29 14.89 -7.36
N THR A 122 19.51 15.23 -7.78
CA THR A 122 20.39 14.33 -8.55
C THR A 122 20.91 13.21 -7.67
N ASP A 123 21.42 13.54 -6.48
CA ASP A 123 22.03 12.59 -5.56
C ASP A 123 21.02 11.55 -5.10
N MET A 124 19.79 11.97 -4.80
CA MET A 124 18.71 11.06 -4.40
C MET A 124 18.31 10.09 -5.51
N ARG A 125 18.21 10.54 -6.77
CA ARG A 125 17.90 9.66 -7.91
C ARG A 125 19.02 8.68 -8.19
N LEU A 126 20.26 9.17 -8.17
CA LEU A 126 21.46 8.34 -8.27
C LEU A 126 21.50 7.29 -7.17
N TRP A 127 21.16 7.68 -5.94
CA TRP A 127 21.17 6.78 -4.79
C TRP A 127 20.10 5.71 -4.97
N LEU A 128 18.87 6.11 -5.33
CA LEU A 128 17.79 5.17 -5.53
C LEU A 128 18.05 4.21 -6.70
N LEU A 129 18.64 4.67 -7.81
CA LEU A 129 19.04 3.79 -8.92
C LEU A 129 20.05 2.73 -8.48
N ASP A 130 20.99 3.08 -7.60
CA ASP A 130 21.95 2.11 -7.05
C ASP A 130 21.22 1.11 -6.11
N GLN A 131 20.29 1.59 -5.28
CA GLN A 131 19.52 0.72 -4.37
C GLN A 131 18.53 -0.20 -5.09
N VAL A 132 17.89 0.28 -6.16
CA VAL A 132 16.93 -0.51 -6.95
C VAL A 132 17.59 -1.75 -7.52
N LYS A 133 18.87 -1.69 -7.92
CA LYS A 133 19.62 -2.86 -8.40
C LYS A 133 19.75 -3.95 -7.33
N GLU A 134 20.06 -3.56 -6.10
CA GLU A 134 20.19 -4.49 -4.97
C GLU A 134 18.84 -5.10 -4.59
N VAL A 135 17.78 -4.28 -4.57
CA VAL A 135 16.41 -4.73 -4.29
C VAL A 135 15.90 -5.67 -5.40
N GLU A 136 16.18 -5.36 -6.66
CA GLU A 136 15.84 -6.21 -7.82
C GLU A 136 16.54 -7.57 -7.71
N SER A 137 17.82 -7.58 -7.33
CA SER A 137 18.61 -8.80 -7.14
C SER A 137 18.02 -9.68 -6.02
N ALA A 138 17.70 -9.11 -4.87
CA ALA A 138 17.10 -9.82 -3.74
C ALA A 138 15.72 -10.40 -4.10
N LEU A 139 14.90 -9.65 -4.82
CA LEU A 139 13.58 -10.11 -5.27
C LEU A 139 13.71 -11.27 -6.28
N LYS A 140 14.65 -11.18 -7.23
CA LYS A 140 14.95 -12.27 -8.17
C LYS A 140 15.42 -13.53 -7.46
N ALA A 141 16.26 -13.40 -6.43
CA ALA A 141 16.75 -14.53 -5.64
C ALA A 141 15.60 -15.25 -4.92
N LEU A 142 14.70 -14.49 -4.27
CA LEU A 142 13.49 -15.03 -3.65
C LEU A 142 12.62 -15.80 -4.67
N ILE A 143 12.30 -15.18 -5.81
CA ILE A 143 11.49 -15.84 -6.86
C ILE A 143 12.18 -17.13 -7.33
N THR A 144 13.49 -17.09 -7.54
CA THR A 144 14.28 -18.26 -7.99
C THR A 144 14.16 -19.41 -7.00
N VAL A 145 14.38 -19.16 -5.71
CA VAL A 145 14.24 -20.17 -4.65
C VAL A 145 12.84 -20.77 -4.62
N MET A 146 11.80 -19.96 -4.77
CA MET A 146 10.41 -20.45 -4.78
C MET A 146 10.13 -21.36 -5.97
N VAL A 147 10.65 -21.02 -7.16
CA VAL A 147 10.49 -21.84 -8.37
C VAL A 147 11.28 -23.15 -8.26
N GLU A 148 12.52 -23.10 -7.79
CA GLU A 148 13.34 -24.31 -7.61
C GLU A 148 12.74 -25.27 -6.59
N ARG A 149 12.20 -24.73 -5.49
CA ARG A 149 11.43 -25.49 -4.49
C ARG A 149 10.19 -26.13 -5.12
N ALA A 150 9.41 -25.34 -5.85
CA ALA A 150 8.20 -25.83 -6.50
C ALA A 150 8.48 -26.96 -7.50
N ASP A 151 9.58 -26.89 -8.27
CA ASP A 151 9.99 -27.94 -9.21
C ASP A 151 10.37 -29.26 -8.49
N LYS A 152 11.09 -29.16 -7.36
CA LYS A 152 11.53 -30.32 -6.56
C LYS A 152 10.41 -30.99 -5.76
N GLU A 153 9.35 -30.26 -5.45
CA GLU A 153 8.28 -30.68 -4.53
C GLU A 153 6.90 -30.76 -5.22
N THR A 154 6.91 -31.03 -6.54
CA THR A 154 5.69 -31.11 -7.37
C THR A 154 4.73 -32.22 -6.95
N ASP A 155 5.23 -33.27 -6.30
CA ASP A 155 4.48 -34.46 -5.86
C ASP A 155 3.84 -34.30 -4.47
N VAL A 156 3.99 -33.13 -3.83
CA VAL A 156 3.39 -32.86 -2.52
C VAL A 156 1.98 -32.30 -2.70
N LEU A 157 0.98 -33.07 -2.28
CA LEU A 157 -0.42 -32.64 -2.22
C LEU A 157 -0.76 -32.03 -0.86
N MET A 158 -1.61 -31.03 -0.87
CA MET A 158 -2.18 -30.38 0.31
C MET A 158 -3.62 -29.93 0.03
N PRO A 159 -4.47 -29.72 1.06
CA PRO A 159 -5.75 -29.05 0.87
C PRO A 159 -5.54 -27.60 0.39
N GLY A 160 -6.29 -27.18 -0.62
CA GLY A 160 -6.47 -25.77 -0.95
C GLY A 160 -7.41 -25.10 0.05
N TYR A 161 -7.32 -23.78 0.20
CA TYR A 161 -8.14 -23.06 1.19
C TYR A 161 -8.87 -21.87 0.58
N THR A 162 -10.16 -21.76 0.89
CA THR A 162 -10.97 -20.55 0.72
C THR A 162 -11.67 -20.28 2.05
N HIS A 163 -11.64 -19.03 2.54
CA HIS A 163 -12.12 -18.70 3.90
C HIS A 163 -11.46 -19.54 5.03
N LEU A 164 -10.23 -20.01 4.80
CA LEU A 164 -9.53 -20.98 5.65
C LEU A 164 -10.27 -22.30 5.88
N GLN A 165 -11.30 -22.59 5.06
CA GLN A 165 -11.95 -23.89 4.95
C GLN A 165 -11.27 -24.72 3.86
N ARG A 166 -11.24 -26.04 4.06
CA ARG A 166 -10.66 -26.96 3.08
C ARG A 166 -11.49 -26.95 1.80
N GLY A 167 -10.86 -26.58 0.70
CA GLY A 167 -11.37 -26.70 -0.65
C GLY A 167 -10.74 -27.89 -1.37
N GLN A 168 -10.65 -27.79 -2.69
CA GLN A 168 -10.09 -28.85 -3.54
C GLN A 168 -8.62 -29.14 -3.21
N PRO A 169 -8.13 -30.38 -3.43
CA PRO A 169 -6.71 -30.70 -3.34
C PRO A 169 -5.89 -29.86 -4.32
N ILE A 170 -4.76 -29.33 -3.85
CA ILE A 170 -3.78 -28.62 -4.67
C ILE A 170 -2.38 -29.20 -4.45
N ARG A 171 -1.45 -28.87 -5.34
CA ARG A 171 -0.02 -29.14 -5.13
C ARG A 171 0.59 -28.02 -4.29
N TRP A 172 1.45 -28.35 -3.33
CA TRP A 172 2.26 -27.37 -2.59
C TRP A 172 3.06 -26.47 -3.52
N ALA A 173 3.62 -27.06 -4.59
CA ALA A 173 4.27 -26.33 -5.67
C ALA A 173 3.36 -25.25 -6.30
N HIS A 174 2.04 -25.51 -6.42
CA HIS A 174 1.08 -24.55 -6.96
C HIS A 174 0.91 -23.34 -6.03
N LEU A 175 0.85 -23.57 -4.71
CA LEU A 175 0.81 -22.50 -3.72
C LEU A 175 2.10 -21.65 -3.75
N LEU A 176 3.27 -22.28 -3.75
CA LEU A 176 4.55 -21.56 -3.84
C LEU A 176 4.61 -20.70 -5.11
N LEU A 177 4.22 -21.27 -6.25
CA LEU A 177 4.20 -20.53 -7.51
C LEU A 177 3.19 -19.37 -7.47
N SER A 178 2.04 -19.52 -6.80
CA SER A 178 1.08 -18.42 -6.66
C SER A 178 1.71 -17.17 -6.02
N HIS A 179 2.52 -17.36 -4.97
CA HIS A 179 3.28 -16.27 -4.34
C HIS A 179 4.42 -15.77 -5.23
N ALA A 180 5.13 -16.66 -5.93
CA ALA A 180 6.15 -16.26 -6.90
C ALA A 180 5.59 -15.39 -8.04
N PHE A 181 4.33 -15.60 -8.46
CA PHE A 181 3.66 -14.74 -9.45
C PHE A 181 3.39 -13.33 -8.94
N TYR A 182 3.00 -13.17 -7.68
CA TYR A 182 2.87 -11.84 -7.08
C TYR A 182 4.20 -11.10 -7.11
N PHE A 183 5.28 -11.74 -6.65
CA PHE A 183 6.61 -11.15 -6.65
C PHE A 183 7.18 -10.89 -8.05
N ARG A 184 6.87 -11.74 -9.04
CA ARG A 184 7.23 -11.50 -10.44
C ARG A 184 6.56 -10.23 -10.97
N ASN A 185 5.28 -10.02 -10.67
CA ASN A 185 4.58 -8.79 -11.07
C ASN A 185 5.16 -7.57 -10.35
N ASP A 186 5.60 -7.71 -9.10
CA ASP A 186 6.27 -6.63 -8.39
C ASP A 186 7.63 -6.34 -9.00
N LEU A 187 8.38 -7.35 -9.43
CA LEU A 187 9.65 -7.19 -10.14
C LEU A 187 9.44 -6.40 -11.45
N GLU A 188 8.42 -6.75 -12.23
CA GLU A 188 8.07 -6.03 -13.46
C GLU A 188 7.73 -4.55 -13.17
N ARG A 189 6.94 -4.29 -12.12
CA ARG A 189 6.61 -2.91 -11.70
C ARG A 189 7.86 -2.14 -11.29
N LEU A 190 8.78 -2.76 -10.56
CA LEU A 190 10.05 -2.15 -10.17
C LEU A 190 10.87 -1.74 -11.40
N GLN A 191 10.98 -2.63 -12.38
CA GLN A 191 11.70 -2.35 -13.63
C GLN A 191 11.05 -1.24 -14.44
N GLN A 192 9.71 -1.18 -14.47
CA GLN A 192 8.97 -0.10 -15.12
C GLN A 192 9.16 1.27 -14.44
N LEU A 193 9.60 1.32 -13.17
CA LEU A 193 9.90 2.56 -12.45
C LEU A 193 11.27 3.15 -12.81
N ILE A 194 12.24 2.31 -13.20
CA ILE A 194 13.63 2.72 -13.44
C ILE A 194 13.73 3.93 -14.39
N PRO A 195 13.04 3.97 -15.55
CA PRO A 195 13.12 5.13 -16.44
C PRO A 195 12.63 6.44 -15.81
N ARG A 196 11.64 6.39 -14.90
CA ARG A 196 11.11 7.57 -14.19
C ARG A 196 12.01 8.03 -13.05
N ILE A 197 12.77 7.12 -12.46
CA ILE A 197 13.85 7.46 -11.52
C ILE A 197 15.04 8.05 -12.31
N SER A 198 15.33 7.49 -13.48
CA SER A 198 16.46 7.82 -14.37
C SER A 198 16.24 9.09 -15.23
N VAL A 199 15.86 10.18 -14.55
CA VAL A 199 15.75 11.53 -15.12
C VAL A 199 16.76 12.45 -14.44
N LEU A 200 17.70 13.03 -15.19
CA LEU A 200 18.73 13.94 -14.65
C LEU A 200 18.15 15.34 -14.34
N PRO A 201 18.13 15.80 -13.07
CA PRO A 201 17.73 17.16 -12.73
C PRO A 201 18.91 18.16 -12.71
N LEU A 202 20.16 17.67 -12.61
CA LEU A 202 21.36 18.52 -12.57
C LEU A 202 21.42 19.48 -13.76
N GLY A 203 21.76 20.74 -13.47
CA GLY A 203 21.69 21.84 -14.43
C GLY A 203 20.37 22.62 -14.42
N SER A 204 19.44 22.28 -13.51
CA SER A 204 18.24 23.08 -13.23
C SER A 204 18.51 24.28 -12.32
N GLY A 205 19.70 24.36 -11.71
CA GLY A 205 20.03 25.42 -10.77
C GLY A 205 19.08 25.41 -9.59
N ALA A 206 18.78 26.58 -9.02
CA ALA A 206 17.85 26.67 -7.89
C ALA A 206 16.39 26.42 -8.29
N LEU A 207 16.00 26.88 -9.49
CA LEU A 207 14.65 26.72 -10.07
C LEU A 207 14.56 27.12 -11.55
N ALA A 208 15.43 28.01 -12.04
CA ALA A 208 15.30 28.67 -13.35
C ALA A 208 16.32 28.21 -14.41
N GLY A 209 16.99 27.08 -14.17
CA GLY A 209 18.06 26.57 -15.02
C GLY A 209 19.45 27.08 -14.61
N ASN A 210 20.48 26.50 -15.22
CA ASN A 210 21.87 26.91 -15.04
C ASN A 210 22.21 28.12 -15.95
N PRO A 211 22.68 29.25 -15.39
CA PRO A 211 22.93 30.47 -16.16
C PRO A 211 24.19 30.41 -17.04
N PHE A 212 25.04 29.39 -16.85
CA PHE A 212 26.25 29.18 -17.64
C PHE A 212 26.07 28.12 -18.73
N SER A 213 24.81 27.72 -18.99
CA SER A 213 24.43 26.78 -20.05
C SER A 213 25.22 25.47 -20.02
N VAL A 214 25.49 24.88 -18.86
CA VAL A 214 26.15 23.56 -18.76
C VAL A 214 25.49 22.51 -19.68
N ASP A 215 26.28 21.60 -20.25
CA ASP A 215 25.76 20.55 -21.13
C ASP A 215 25.08 19.45 -20.30
N ARG A 216 23.74 19.48 -20.25
CA ARG A 216 22.93 18.52 -19.50
C ARG A 216 22.89 17.14 -20.14
N GLU A 217 23.04 17.06 -21.46
CA GLU A 217 23.12 15.79 -22.18
C GLU A 217 24.45 15.08 -21.88
N PHE A 218 25.54 15.85 -21.80
CA PHE A 218 26.81 15.33 -21.29
C PHE A 218 26.67 14.83 -19.85
N LEU A 219 26.08 15.63 -18.96
CA LEU A 219 25.87 15.23 -17.56
C LEU A 219 25.03 13.96 -17.42
N ALA A 220 23.97 13.80 -18.23
CA ALA A 220 23.13 12.62 -18.21
C ALA A 220 23.93 11.37 -18.60
N ARG A 221 24.69 11.43 -19.70
CA ARG A 221 25.56 10.32 -20.14
C ARG A 221 26.65 10.00 -19.13
N GLU A 222 27.30 11.02 -18.57
CA GLU A 222 28.40 10.87 -17.60
C GLU A 222 27.92 10.20 -16.30
N LEU A 223 26.68 10.49 -15.88
CA LEU A 223 26.07 9.96 -14.66
C LEU A 223 25.21 8.71 -14.90
N GLY A 224 25.00 8.30 -16.16
CA GLY A 224 24.23 7.11 -16.52
C GLY A 224 22.70 7.28 -16.44
N PHE A 225 22.19 8.51 -16.55
CA PHE A 225 20.75 8.78 -16.63
C PHE A 225 20.22 8.50 -18.05
N GLU A 226 18.96 8.05 -18.15
CA GLU A 226 18.29 7.74 -19.43
C GLU A 226 17.72 8.99 -20.10
N SER A 227 17.36 10.01 -19.33
CA SER A 227 16.76 11.24 -19.83
C SER A 227 17.12 12.45 -18.95
N ILE A 228 16.76 13.66 -19.41
CA ILE A 228 16.95 14.91 -18.67
C ILE A 228 15.60 15.48 -18.22
N ALA A 229 15.59 16.17 -17.07
CA ALA A 229 14.38 16.89 -16.67
C ALA A 229 14.11 18.07 -17.61
N GLU A 230 13.01 18.04 -18.36
CA GLU A 230 12.72 19.03 -19.42
C GLU A 230 12.39 20.43 -18.89
N ASN A 231 11.95 20.52 -17.64
CA ASN A 231 11.58 21.76 -16.97
C ASN A 231 12.34 21.90 -15.65
N SER A 232 12.99 23.05 -15.42
CA SER A 232 13.83 23.28 -14.25
C SER A 232 13.02 23.41 -12.95
N LEU A 233 11.79 23.91 -13.00
CA LEU A 233 10.92 23.96 -11.82
C LEU A 233 10.53 22.55 -11.41
N TRP A 234 10.15 21.73 -12.37
CA TRP A 234 9.86 20.32 -12.13
C TRP A 234 11.10 19.57 -11.65
N GLY A 235 12.25 19.73 -12.31
CA GLY A 235 13.49 19.00 -11.97
C GLY A 235 13.94 19.17 -10.51
N VAL A 236 13.70 20.34 -9.89
CA VAL A 236 14.06 20.58 -8.49
C VAL A 236 12.93 20.30 -7.50
N GLY A 237 11.66 20.39 -7.94
CA GLY A 237 10.48 20.15 -7.10
C GLY A 237 10.00 18.70 -7.08
N ASP A 238 10.36 17.90 -8.08
CA ASP A 238 9.84 16.54 -8.27
C ASP A 238 10.31 15.55 -7.20
N ARG A 239 9.36 14.83 -6.62
CA ARG A 239 9.56 13.68 -5.71
C ARG A 239 8.60 12.53 -6.01
N ASP A 240 8.00 12.51 -7.20
CA ASP A 240 7.07 11.45 -7.60
C ASP A 240 7.78 10.09 -7.58
N PHE A 241 9.02 10.03 -8.04
CA PHE A 241 9.83 8.81 -8.03
C PHE A 241 10.05 8.21 -6.62
N VAL A 242 10.06 9.04 -5.57
CA VAL A 242 10.16 8.60 -4.17
C VAL A 242 8.86 7.96 -3.73
N VAL A 243 7.74 8.61 -4.02
CA VAL A 243 6.40 8.10 -3.72
C VAL A 243 6.12 6.82 -4.51
N GLU A 244 6.39 6.79 -5.81
CA GLU A 244 6.14 5.62 -6.65
C GLU A 244 6.94 4.41 -6.16
N PHE A 245 8.20 4.59 -5.75
CA PHE A 245 8.99 3.52 -5.14
C PHE A 245 8.37 3.04 -3.82
N MET A 246 7.94 3.94 -2.94
CA MET A 246 7.31 3.54 -1.67
C MET A 246 5.92 2.92 -1.86
N MET A 247 5.17 3.32 -2.88
CA MET A 247 3.91 2.67 -3.28
C MET A 247 4.15 1.26 -3.79
N TRP A 248 5.14 1.09 -4.68
CA TRP A 248 5.58 -0.22 -5.14
C TRP A 248 5.99 -1.12 -3.97
N ALA A 249 6.83 -0.60 -3.06
CA ALA A 249 7.29 -1.31 -1.88
C ALA A 249 6.12 -1.71 -0.97
N SER A 250 5.12 -0.84 -0.80
CA SER A 250 3.92 -1.12 0.00
C SER A 250 3.11 -2.29 -0.57
N LEU A 251 2.94 -2.34 -1.89
CA LEU A 251 2.25 -3.45 -2.55
C LEU A 251 3.05 -4.75 -2.46
N ALA A 252 4.36 -4.71 -2.71
CA ALA A 252 5.24 -5.87 -2.59
C ALA A 252 5.23 -6.44 -1.15
N MET A 253 5.26 -5.57 -0.14
CA MET A 253 5.15 -5.97 1.26
C MET A 253 3.76 -6.45 1.65
N THR A 254 2.71 -6.06 0.93
CA THR A 254 1.36 -6.64 1.08
C THR A 254 1.36 -8.10 0.59
N HIS A 255 1.96 -8.39 -0.57
CA HIS A 255 2.12 -9.77 -1.03
C HIS A 255 3.00 -10.60 -0.08
N MET A 256 4.09 -10.01 0.42
CA MET A 256 4.93 -10.60 1.47
C MET A 256 4.11 -10.95 2.72
N SER A 257 3.24 -10.04 3.17
CA SER A 257 2.41 -10.27 4.36
C SER A 257 1.44 -11.44 4.18
N ARG A 258 0.91 -11.63 2.97
CA ARG A 258 0.02 -12.75 2.65
C ARG A 258 0.75 -14.09 2.65
N MET A 259 1.94 -14.14 2.04
CA MET A 259 2.79 -15.33 2.11
C MET A 259 3.19 -15.64 3.56
N ALA A 260 3.56 -14.62 4.34
CA ALA A 260 3.88 -14.78 5.74
C ALA A 260 2.69 -15.35 6.54
N GLU A 261 1.46 -14.88 6.28
CA GLU A 261 0.25 -15.41 6.93
C GLU A 261 0.06 -16.90 6.67
N ASP A 262 0.10 -17.31 5.40
CA ASP A 262 -0.05 -18.72 5.01
C ASP A 262 0.96 -19.59 5.76
N LEU A 263 2.24 -19.18 5.75
CA LEU A 263 3.32 -19.95 6.37
C LEU A 263 3.25 -19.94 7.91
N ILE A 264 2.80 -18.84 8.54
CA ILE A 264 2.55 -18.80 9.99
C ILE A 264 1.47 -19.84 10.33
N VAL A 265 0.32 -19.80 9.65
CA VAL A 265 -0.78 -20.74 9.88
C VAL A 265 -0.33 -22.18 9.64
N TYR A 266 0.40 -22.45 8.56
CA TYR A 266 0.90 -23.78 8.23
C TYR A 266 2.00 -24.30 9.17
N SER A 267 2.63 -23.43 9.94
CA SER A 267 3.63 -23.80 10.96
C SER A 267 3.03 -24.11 12.33
N THR A 268 1.74 -23.84 12.54
CA THR A 268 1.03 -24.11 13.80
C THR A 268 0.98 -25.61 14.13
N ALA A 269 0.69 -25.96 15.38
CA ALA A 269 0.54 -27.37 15.77
C ALA A 269 -0.70 -28.02 15.14
N GLU A 270 -1.75 -27.21 14.92
CA GLU A 270 -3.04 -27.60 14.36
C GLU A 270 -2.92 -28.02 12.89
N PHE A 271 -2.12 -27.30 12.09
CA PHE A 271 -1.85 -27.66 10.70
C PHE A 271 -0.60 -28.55 10.59
N GLY A 272 0.52 -28.08 11.13
CA GLY A 272 1.80 -28.80 11.12
C GLY A 272 2.32 -29.13 9.72
N PHE A 273 1.93 -28.38 8.70
CA PHE A 273 2.28 -28.61 7.31
C PHE A 273 3.74 -28.28 7.02
N ILE A 274 4.29 -27.28 7.72
CA ILE A 274 5.69 -26.89 7.59
C ILE A 274 6.37 -26.76 8.94
N THR A 275 7.70 -26.72 8.93
CA THR A 275 8.51 -26.29 10.06
C THR A 275 9.62 -25.39 9.57
N LEU A 276 9.71 -24.19 10.15
CA LEU A 276 10.82 -23.28 9.88
C LEU A 276 12.12 -23.82 10.47
N SER A 277 13.22 -23.52 9.81
CA SER A 277 14.55 -23.83 10.33
C SER A 277 14.88 -22.96 11.55
N ASP A 278 15.81 -23.42 12.38
CA ASP A 278 16.22 -22.71 13.61
C ASP A 278 16.82 -21.34 13.31
N ALA A 279 17.42 -21.15 12.14
CA ALA A 279 17.98 -19.87 11.71
C ALA A 279 16.92 -18.77 11.50
N TYR A 280 15.67 -19.17 11.22
CA TYR A 280 14.56 -18.26 10.92
C TYR A 280 13.37 -18.42 11.89
N SER A 281 13.59 -19.10 13.03
CA SER A 281 12.60 -19.23 14.09
C SER A 281 13.26 -18.99 15.45
N THR A 282 12.46 -18.67 16.46
CA THR A 282 12.95 -18.59 17.84
C THR A 282 12.29 -19.66 18.71
N GLY A 283 13.00 -20.07 19.76
CA GLY A 283 12.45 -20.95 20.79
C GLY A 283 11.90 -20.16 21.98
N SER A 284 11.03 -20.78 22.77
CA SER A 284 10.71 -20.28 24.10
C SER A 284 11.73 -20.79 25.12
N SER A 285 12.20 -19.90 26.01
CA SER A 285 13.05 -20.29 27.15
C SER A 285 12.36 -21.22 28.15
N ILE A 286 11.02 -21.26 28.15
CA ILE A 286 10.19 -22.07 29.07
C ILE A 286 9.61 -23.31 28.35
N MET A 287 9.30 -23.21 27.06
CA MET A 287 8.63 -24.27 26.29
C MET A 287 9.50 -24.76 25.13
N PRO A 288 10.33 -25.81 25.33
CA PRO A 288 11.33 -26.25 24.35
C PRO A 288 10.74 -26.79 23.04
N GLN A 289 9.48 -27.22 23.03
CA GLN A 289 8.78 -27.67 21.84
C GLN A 289 8.26 -26.52 20.96
N LYS A 290 8.17 -25.29 21.49
CA LYS A 290 7.56 -24.16 20.81
C LYS A 290 8.58 -23.46 19.90
N LYS A 291 8.41 -23.58 18.58
CA LYS A 291 9.10 -22.77 17.58
C LYS A 291 8.19 -21.66 17.10
N ASN A 292 8.60 -20.41 17.35
CA ASN A 292 7.86 -19.23 16.93
C ASN A 292 8.32 -18.80 15.53
N PRO A 293 7.39 -18.47 14.61
CA PRO A 293 7.72 -18.00 13.26
C PRO A 293 8.09 -16.51 13.22
N ASP A 294 8.98 -16.05 14.12
CA ASP A 294 9.32 -14.63 14.30
C ASP A 294 9.73 -13.93 13.00
N SER A 295 10.49 -14.63 12.13
CA SER A 295 10.87 -14.09 10.82
C SER A 295 9.64 -13.71 10.00
N LEU A 296 8.65 -14.60 9.91
CA LEU A 296 7.41 -14.38 9.16
C LEU A 296 6.53 -13.30 9.83
N GLU A 297 6.46 -13.29 11.16
CA GLU A 297 5.73 -12.25 11.90
C GLU A 297 6.33 -10.86 11.65
N LEU A 298 7.65 -10.75 11.62
CA LEU A 298 8.34 -9.50 11.28
C LEU A 298 8.15 -9.11 9.82
N LEU A 299 8.17 -10.06 8.87
CA LEU A 299 7.86 -9.81 7.47
C LEU A 299 6.45 -9.20 7.32
N ARG A 300 5.46 -9.78 7.98
CA ARG A 300 4.07 -9.27 8.00
C ARG A 300 3.99 -7.91 8.69
N GLY A 301 4.62 -7.74 9.86
CA GLY A 301 4.59 -6.49 10.63
C GLY A 301 5.25 -5.31 9.92
N LYS A 302 6.32 -5.55 9.16
CA LYS A 302 7.02 -4.51 8.39
C LYS A 302 6.16 -3.92 7.26
N SER A 303 5.13 -4.63 6.79
CA SER A 303 4.21 -4.09 5.76
C SER A 303 3.54 -2.77 6.21
N GLY A 304 3.12 -2.67 7.47
CA GLY A 304 2.51 -1.46 8.02
C GLY A 304 3.50 -0.28 8.11
N ARG A 305 4.76 -0.53 8.45
CA ARG A 305 5.82 0.50 8.50
C ARG A 305 6.07 1.10 7.11
N ILE A 306 6.19 0.23 6.10
CA ILE A 306 6.42 0.67 4.71
C ILE A 306 5.24 1.48 4.17
N PHE A 307 4.01 1.03 4.42
CA PHE A 307 2.82 1.79 4.06
C PHE A 307 2.76 3.15 4.77
N GLY A 308 3.12 3.19 6.06
CA GLY A 308 3.18 4.42 6.85
C GLY A 308 4.18 5.45 6.29
N ASN A 309 5.37 5.00 5.88
CA ASN A 309 6.39 5.85 5.23
C ASN A 309 5.83 6.48 3.95
N MET A 310 5.17 5.67 3.10
CA MET A 310 4.54 6.13 1.87
C MET A 310 3.46 7.17 2.15
N ALA A 311 2.53 6.86 3.05
CA ALA A 311 1.41 7.73 3.38
C ALA A 311 1.87 9.06 4.00
N GLY A 312 2.85 9.01 4.90
CA GLY A 312 3.42 10.18 5.56
C GLY A 312 4.10 11.14 4.57
N PHE A 313 4.95 10.61 3.68
CA PHE A 313 5.63 11.46 2.70
C PHE A 313 4.67 11.98 1.62
N LEU A 314 3.72 11.17 1.15
CA LEU A 314 2.69 11.64 0.22
C LEU A 314 1.89 12.81 0.81
N MET A 315 1.61 12.76 2.12
CA MET A 315 0.94 13.86 2.82
C MET A 315 1.84 15.09 2.98
N THR A 316 3.16 14.91 3.08
CA THR A 316 4.14 16.02 3.06
C THR A 316 4.13 16.74 1.71
N LEU A 317 4.02 16.00 0.59
CA LEU A 317 3.94 16.59 -0.74
C LEU A 317 2.62 17.32 -1.03
N LYS A 318 1.54 16.92 -0.37
CA LYS A 318 0.20 17.42 -0.66
C LYS A 318 0.11 18.94 -0.47
N GLY A 319 -0.21 19.65 -1.55
CA GLY A 319 -0.48 21.09 -1.51
C GLY A 319 0.76 21.98 -1.31
N LEU A 320 1.97 21.43 -1.45
CA LEU A 320 3.19 22.26 -1.47
C LEU A 320 3.14 23.22 -2.66
N PRO A 321 3.41 24.53 -2.45
CA PRO A 321 3.49 25.48 -3.56
C PRO A 321 4.74 25.20 -4.38
N SER A 322 4.72 25.51 -5.67
CA SER A 322 5.95 25.51 -6.46
C SER A 322 6.97 26.51 -5.86
N THR A 323 8.27 26.20 -5.81
CA THR A 323 8.95 25.09 -6.49
C THR A 323 9.67 24.14 -5.52
N TYR A 324 10.80 24.55 -4.95
CA TYR A 324 11.47 23.82 -3.86
C TYR A 324 11.06 24.44 -2.53
N ASN A 325 10.69 23.58 -1.57
CA ASN A 325 10.40 23.97 -0.19
C ASN A 325 11.19 23.06 0.74
N LYS A 326 11.50 23.55 1.95
CA LYS A 326 12.33 22.81 2.92
C LYS A 326 11.65 21.51 3.37
N ASP A 327 10.33 21.42 3.27
CA ASP A 327 9.51 20.21 3.46
C ASP A 327 10.03 19.02 2.63
N LEU A 328 10.61 19.28 1.46
CA LEU A 328 11.24 18.24 0.62
C LEU A 328 12.54 17.67 1.23
N GLN A 329 12.95 18.08 2.43
CA GLN A 329 14.01 17.42 3.19
C GLN A 329 13.54 16.08 3.78
N GLU A 330 12.24 15.93 4.04
CA GLU A 330 11.57 14.76 4.63
C GLU A 330 11.40 13.57 3.64
N ASP A 331 11.97 13.68 2.43
CA ASP A 331 11.97 12.63 1.42
C ASP A 331 12.94 11.46 1.76
N LYS A 332 14.03 11.76 2.47
CA LYS A 332 15.18 10.84 2.68
C LYS A 332 14.88 9.76 3.70
N GLU A 333 14.53 10.13 4.93
CA GLU A 333 14.33 9.19 6.03
C GLU A 333 13.30 8.09 5.73
N PRO A 334 12.06 8.40 5.25
CA PRO A 334 11.09 7.36 4.90
C PRO A 334 11.55 6.51 3.70
N LEU A 335 12.23 7.09 2.71
CA LEU A 335 12.76 6.34 1.58
C LEU A 335 13.87 5.37 2.01
N PHE A 336 14.82 5.85 2.80
CA PHE A 336 15.95 5.10 3.33
C PHE A 336 15.48 3.93 4.19
N ASP A 337 14.55 4.19 5.12
CA ASP A 337 13.92 3.16 5.92
C ASP A 337 13.19 2.13 5.05
N THR A 338 12.50 2.58 4.01
CA THR A 338 11.77 1.69 3.10
C THR A 338 12.70 0.75 2.33
N VAL A 339 13.78 1.28 1.74
CA VAL A 339 14.77 0.47 1.02
C VAL A 339 15.40 -0.57 1.93
N ASP A 340 15.84 -0.17 3.13
CA ASP A 340 16.52 -1.07 4.07
C ASP A 340 15.61 -2.23 4.48
N ASN A 341 14.36 -1.92 4.83
CA ASN A 341 13.41 -2.92 5.28
C ASN A 341 12.99 -3.86 4.14
N VAL A 342 12.69 -3.35 2.95
CA VAL A 342 12.29 -4.18 1.80
C VAL A 342 13.42 -5.13 1.38
N SER A 343 14.65 -4.61 1.28
CA SER A 343 15.83 -5.42 0.95
C SER A 343 16.06 -6.53 1.99
N ALA A 344 16.00 -6.20 3.28
CA ALA A 344 16.12 -7.19 4.35
C ALA A 344 14.98 -8.22 4.31
N CYS A 345 13.74 -7.78 4.06
CA CYS A 345 12.58 -8.67 3.99
C CYS A 345 12.71 -9.71 2.87
N PHE A 346 13.12 -9.30 1.67
CA PHE A 346 13.31 -10.25 0.57
C PHE A 346 14.39 -11.29 0.88
N ARG A 347 15.52 -10.88 1.47
CA ARG A 347 16.62 -11.81 1.85
C ARG A 347 16.23 -12.75 2.99
N ILE A 348 15.48 -12.27 3.97
CA ILE A 348 14.95 -13.11 5.07
C ILE A 348 13.94 -14.11 4.52
N ALA A 349 13.02 -13.66 3.67
CA ALA A 349 12.05 -14.52 3.01
C ALA A 349 12.73 -15.59 2.15
N GLU A 350 13.74 -15.21 1.36
CA GLU A 350 14.55 -16.14 0.55
C GLU A 350 15.10 -17.27 1.42
N GLY A 351 15.79 -16.92 2.52
CA GLY A 351 16.37 -17.90 3.43
C GLY A 351 15.34 -18.76 4.17
N ALA A 352 14.23 -18.17 4.60
CA ALA A 352 13.14 -18.90 5.25
C ALA A 352 12.50 -19.93 4.30
N ILE A 353 12.20 -19.53 3.06
CA ILE A 353 11.66 -20.43 2.03
C ILE A 353 12.70 -21.48 1.61
N ALA A 354 13.97 -21.11 1.47
CA ALA A 354 15.02 -22.05 1.09
C ALA A 354 15.19 -23.19 2.11
N THR A 355 14.95 -22.92 3.40
CA THR A 355 15.30 -23.84 4.50
C THR A 355 14.11 -24.44 5.25
N LEU A 356 12.88 -23.97 5.02
CA LEU A 356 11.71 -24.57 5.66
C LEU A 356 11.51 -26.02 5.20
N THR A 357 11.11 -26.88 6.15
CA THR A 357 10.80 -28.29 5.91
C THR A 357 9.31 -28.46 5.67
N VAL A 358 8.94 -29.24 4.64
CA VAL A 358 7.55 -29.58 4.32
C VAL A 358 7.21 -30.98 4.82
N HIS A 359 6.07 -31.13 5.50
CA HIS A 359 5.60 -32.39 6.06
C HIS A 359 4.56 -33.04 5.15
N LYS A 360 5.02 -33.64 4.04
CA LYS A 360 4.16 -34.28 3.01
C LYS A 360 3.07 -35.20 3.61
N ALA A 361 3.44 -36.02 4.59
CA ALA A 361 2.50 -36.95 5.24
C ALA A 361 1.36 -36.21 5.97
N LYS A 362 1.65 -35.08 6.64
CA LYS A 362 0.63 -34.29 7.34
C LYS A 362 -0.27 -33.53 6.38
N MET A 363 0.29 -32.97 5.31
CA MET A 363 -0.49 -32.31 4.25
C MET A 363 -1.44 -33.32 3.57
N GLY A 364 -0.95 -34.52 3.25
CA GLY A 364 -1.77 -35.59 2.67
C GLY A 364 -2.86 -36.08 3.62
N ALA A 365 -2.55 -36.24 4.92
CA ALA A 365 -3.54 -36.64 5.93
C ALA A 365 -4.65 -35.59 6.18
N ALA A 366 -4.41 -34.33 5.79
CA ALA A 366 -5.42 -33.28 5.88
C ALA A 366 -6.42 -33.28 4.70
N LEU A 367 -6.16 -34.07 3.65
CA LEU A 367 -7.09 -34.30 2.56
C LEU A 367 -8.14 -35.33 2.98
N THR A 368 -9.41 -34.97 2.86
CA THR A 368 -10.56 -35.77 3.26
C THR A 368 -11.46 -36.02 2.06
N MET A 369 -12.18 -37.14 2.00
CA MET A 369 -12.87 -37.57 0.77
C MET A 369 -14.08 -36.67 0.41
N ASP A 370 -14.58 -35.91 1.38
CA ASP A 370 -15.60 -34.87 1.19
C ASP A 370 -15.13 -33.75 0.25
N VAL A 371 -13.83 -33.44 0.19
CA VAL A 371 -13.34 -32.40 -0.75
C VAL A 371 -13.43 -32.81 -2.22
N LEU A 372 -13.65 -34.11 -2.50
CA LEU A 372 -13.85 -34.66 -3.85
C LEU A 372 -15.34 -34.72 -4.26
N ALA A 373 -16.24 -34.16 -3.45
CA ALA A 373 -17.65 -34.00 -3.82
C ALA A 373 -17.80 -33.14 -5.09
N THR A 374 -16.93 -32.16 -5.30
CA THR A 374 -16.91 -31.36 -6.54
C THR A 374 -16.50 -32.21 -7.73
N ASP A 375 -15.48 -33.07 -7.60
CA ASP A 375 -15.04 -33.98 -8.66
C ASP A 375 -16.12 -35.00 -9.03
N LEU A 376 -16.94 -35.43 -8.06
CA LEU A 376 -18.12 -36.25 -8.28
C LEU A 376 -19.21 -35.52 -9.09
N ALA A 377 -19.39 -34.22 -8.85
CA ALA A 377 -20.29 -33.39 -9.65
C ALA A 377 -19.76 -33.24 -11.09
N ASP A 378 -18.46 -33.00 -11.26
CA ASP A 378 -17.80 -32.88 -12.56
C ASP A 378 -17.84 -34.18 -13.36
N TYR A 379 -17.74 -35.33 -12.70
CA TYR A 379 -17.94 -36.63 -13.32
C TYR A 379 -19.30 -36.71 -14.04
N LEU A 380 -20.38 -36.30 -13.37
CA LEU A 380 -21.72 -36.30 -13.97
C LEU A 380 -21.87 -35.25 -15.09
N VAL A 381 -21.19 -34.10 -14.97
CA VAL A 381 -21.15 -33.09 -16.03
C VAL A 381 -20.52 -33.67 -17.29
N ARG A 382 -19.40 -34.39 -17.15
CA ARG A 382 -18.73 -35.09 -18.27
C ARG A 382 -19.61 -36.18 -18.89
N LYS A 383 -20.59 -36.73 -18.14
CA LYS A 383 -21.63 -37.66 -18.62
C LYS A 383 -22.91 -36.93 -19.10
N GLY A 384 -22.83 -35.61 -19.32
CA GLY A 384 -23.88 -34.80 -19.94
C GLY A 384 -25.02 -34.39 -19.00
N THR A 385 -24.83 -34.40 -17.68
CA THR A 385 -25.81 -33.84 -16.72
C THR A 385 -25.55 -32.34 -16.51
N PRO A 386 -26.58 -31.48 -16.56
CA PRO A 386 -26.41 -30.05 -16.27
C PRO A 386 -25.82 -29.79 -14.87
N PHE A 387 -24.88 -28.84 -14.77
CA PHE A 387 -24.11 -28.59 -13.53
C PHE A 387 -24.96 -28.35 -12.27
N ARG A 388 -26.09 -27.63 -12.37
CA ARG A 388 -26.96 -27.41 -11.21
C ARG A 388 -27.54 -28.72 -10.67
N GLU A 389 -27.86 -29.64 -11.55
CA GLU A 389 -28.39 -30.96 -11.19
C GLU A 389 -27.28 -31.83 -10.59
N THR A 390 -26.07 -31.80 -11.14
CA THR A 390 -24.92 -32.56 -10.60
C THR A 390 -24.52 -32.09 -9.20
N HIS A 391 -24.57 -30.78 -8.94
CA HIS A 391 -24.33 -30.22 -7.61
C HIS A 391 -25.35 -30.73 -6.58
N HIS A 392 -26.65 -30.77 -6.93
CA HIS A 392 -27.68 -31.36 -6.07
C HIS A 392 -27.47 -32.88 -5.86
N ILE A 393 -27.08 -33.61 -6.91
CA ILE A 393 -26.80 -35.05 -6.81
C ILE A 393 -25.60 -35.30 -5.90
N SER A 394 -24.50 -34.57 -6.09
CA SER A 394 -23.30 -34.66 -5.25
C SER A 394 -23.60 -34.29 -3.79
N GLY A 395 -24.35 -33.21 -3.54
CA GLY A 395 -24.80 -32.85 -2.18
C GLY A 395 -25.63 -33.95 -1.50
N ARG A 396 -26.47 -34.67 -2.25
CA ARG A 396 -27.20 -35.85 -1.73
C ARG A 396 -26.27 -37.04 -1.48
N ALA A 397 -25.21 -37.21 -2.27
CA ALA A 397 -24.20 -38.24 -2.02
C ALA A 397 -23.42 -37.96 -0.72
N VAL A 398 -23.04 -36.70 -0.47
CA VAL A 398 -22.43 -36.26 0.79
C VAL A 398 -23.37 -36.56 1.97
N ALA A 399 -24.62 -36.12 1.88
CA ALA A 399 -25.61 -36.37 2.94
C ALA A 399 -25.86 -37.87 3.18
N LEU A 400 -25.83 -38.69 2.13
CA LEU A 400 -25.97 -40.14 2.24
C LEU A 400 -24.77 -40.76 2.98
N ALA A 401 -23.55 -40.36 2.63
CA ALA A 401 -22.33 -40.81 3.31
C ALA A 401 -22.34 -40.43 4.80
N GLU A 402 -22.69 -39.18 5.12
CA GLU A 402 -22.86 -38.70 6.50
C GLU A 402 -23.90 -39.51 7.28
N SER A 403 -25.07 -39.76 6.67
CA SER A 403 -26.15 -40.52 7.30
C SER A 403 -25.76 -41.97 7.64
N ARG A 404 -24.80 -42.54 6.89
CA ARG A 404 -24.26 -43.89 7.10
C ARG A 404 -23.01 -43.91 7.97
N GLY A 405 -22.47 -42.75 8.33
CA GLY A 405 -21.21 -42.64 9.07
C GLY A 405 -20.01 -43.17 8.29
N CYS A 406 -20.05 -43.09 6.95
CA CYS A 406 -18.97 -43.53 6.06
C CYS A 406 -18.44 -42.36 5.21
N GLN A 407 -17.30 -42.55 4.55
CA GLN A 407 -16.74 -41.59 3.61
C GLN A 407 -17.44 -41.69 2.23
N LEU A 408 -17.30 -40.67 1.38
CA LEU A 408 -17.89 -40.70 0.03
C LEU A 408 -17.40 -41.92 -0.75
N ASN A 409 -16.09 -42.20 -0.75
CA ASN A 409 -15.50 -43.32 -1.49
C ASN A 409 -15.94 -44.71 -1.01
N GLU A 410 -16.60 -44.81 0.14
CA GLU A 410 -17.13 -46.05 0.73
C GLU A 410 -18.58 -46.34 0.32
N LEU A 411 -19.27 -45.39 -0.32
CA LEU A 411 -20.60 -45.62 -0.91
C LEU A 411 -20.50 -46.66 -2.02
N THR A 412 -21.46 -47.59 -2.08
CA THR A 412 -21.47 -48.63 -3.12
C THR A 412 -21.89 -48.05 -4.48
N LEU A 413 -21.56 -48.74 -5.57
CA LEU A 413 -22.06 -48.34 -6.90
C LEU A 413 -23.60 -48.29 -6.93
N GLU A 414 -24.27 -49.20 -6.22
CA GLU A 414 -25.74 -49.20 -6.11
C GLU A 414 -26.25 -47.91 -5.41
N ASP A 415 -25.55 -47.45 -4.36
CA ASP A 415 -25.87 -46.18 -3.70
C ASP A 415 -25.76 -44.99 -4.68
N TYR A 416 -24.71 -44.96 -5.49
CA TYR A 416 -24.56 -43.93 -6.52
C TYR A 416 -25.63 -44.03 -7.61
N GLN A 417 -25.93 -45.23 -8.09
CA GLN A 417 -26.96 -45.45 -9.12
C GLN A 417 -28.36 -45.06 -8.64
N ASN A 418 -28.65 -45.21 -7.34
CA ASN A 418 -29.88 -44.72 -6.73
C ASN A 418 -29.98 -43.18 -6.72
N LEU A 419 -28.85 -42.46 -6.81
CA LEU A 419 -28.81 -41.01 -6.90
C LEU A 419 -28.88 -40.51 -8.36
N SER A 420 -28.24 -41.24 -9.30
CA SER A 420 -28.33 -41.03 -10.75
C SER A 420 -27.93 -42.29 -11.52
N ASP A 421 -28.71 -42.64 -12.53
CA ASP A 421 -28.45 -43.75 -13.48
C ASP A 421 -27.17 -43.60 -14.30
N LYS A 422 -26.56 -42.41 -14.31
CA LYS A 422 -25.33 -42.12 -15.05
C LYS A 422 -24.04 -42.49 -14.30
N PHE A 423 -24.12 -42.92 -13.05
CA PHE A 423 -22.97 -43.46 -12.34
C PHE A 423 -22.66 -44.88 -12.80
N THR A 424 -21.42 -45.06 -13.28
CA THR A 424 -20.86 -46.36 -13.67
C THR A 424 -19.68 -46.76 -12.77
N GLU A 425 -19.12 -47.96 -12.92
CA GLU A 425 -18.03 -48.48 -12.05
C GLU A 425 -16.81 -47.55 -11.95
N ASP A 426 -16.57 -46.73 -12.97
CA ASP A 426 -15.52 -45.70 -13.02
C ASP A 426 -15.72 -44.55 -12.02
N VAL A 427 -16.87 -44.44 -11.33
CA VAL A 427 -17.10 -43.43 -10.29
C VAL A 427 -16.08 -43.52 -9.15
N HIS A 428 -15.62 -44.73 -8.81
CA HIS A 428 -14.65 -44.90 -7.73
C HIS A 428 -13.26 -44.33 -8.09
N ALA A 429 -12.95 -44.17 -9.37
CA ALA A 429 -11.71 -43.56 -9.83
C ALA A 429 -11.68 -42.04 -9.58
N VAL A 430 -12.83 -41.42 -9.26
CA VAL A 430 -12.92 -40.00 -8.87
C VAL A 430 -12.27 -39.78 -7.50
N PHE A 431 -12.27 -40.79 -6.62
CA PHE A 431 -11.74 -40.71 -5.26
C PHE A 431 -10.22 -40.91 -5.18
N ASP A 432 -9.51 -40.25 -6.09
CA ASP A 432 -8.05 -40.19 -6.12
C ASP A 432 -7.59 -38.72 -6.10
N PHE A 433 -6.91 -38.34 -5.01
CA PHE A 433 -6.39 -36.99 -4.84
C PHE A 433 -5.32 -36.61 -5.87
N GLU A 434 -4.57 -37.59 -6.41
CA GLU A 434 -3.59 -37.31 -7.48
C GLU A 434 -4.28 -37.00 -8.81
N ALA A 435 -5.39 -37.69 -9.11
CA ALA A 435 -6.22 -37.43 -10.28
C ALA A 435 -6.99 -36.11 -10.18
N SER A 436 -7.44 -35.75 -8.96
CA SER A 436 -8.11 -34.46 -8.68
C SER A 436 -7.14 -33.28 -8.67
N GLY A 437 -5.94 -33.45 -8.07
CA GLY A 437 -4.89 -32.44 -7.95
C GLY A 437 -4.15 -32.10 -9.25
N VAL A 438 -4.66 -32.50 -10.41
CA VAL A 438 -4.09 -32.16 -11.72
C VAL A 438 -4.52 -30.75 -12.11
N THR A 439 -3.99 -29.75 -11.41
CA THR A 439 -3.84 -28.40 -11.97
C THR A 439 -2.45 -28.33 -12.59
N PHE A 440 -2.39 -28.13 -13.91
CA PHE A 440 -1.16 -28.13 -14.72
C PHE A 440 -0.01 -27.32 -14.08
N VAL A 441 0.96 -28.01 -13.48
CA VAL A 441 2.26 -27.41 -13.09
C VAL A 441 3.21 -27.51 -14.28
N HIS A 442 2.96 -26.73 -15.33
CA HIS A 442 3.95 -26.47 -16.40
C HIS A 442 4.29 -24.96 -16.46
N VAL A 443 4.39 -24.34 -15.29
CA VAL A 443 4.53 -22.87 -15.16
C VAL A 443 5.94 -22.43 -14.76
N ALA A 444 6.75 -23.34 -14.20
CA ALA A 444 8.15 -23.07 -13.84
C ALA A 444 8.98 -22.58 -15.06
N VAL A 445 8.69 -23.09 -16.25
CA VAL A 445 9.32 -22.65 -17.51
C VAL A 445 9.04 -21.17 -17.79
N TYR A 446 7.82 -20.68 -17.55
CA TYR A 446 7.42 -19.31 -17.87
C TYR A 446 8.05 -18.27 -16.93
N ILE A 447 8.21 -18.58 -15.64
CA ILE A 447 8.83 -17.66 -14.67
C ILE A 447 10.34 -17.54 -14.95
N TYR A 448 11.00 -18.62 -15.34
CA TYR A 448 12.42 -18.59 -15.72
C TYR A 448 12.68 -17.67 -16.92
N PHE A 449 11.75 -17.63 -17.89
CA PHE A 449 11.82 -16.73 -19.05
C PHE A 449 11.57 -15.24 -18.71
N VAL A 450 10.92 -14.92 -17.58
CA VAL A 450 10.70 -13.54 -17.14
C VAL A 450 11.88 -12.99 -16.31
N ILE A 451 12.56 -13.84 -15.54
CA ILE A 451 13.80 -13.46 -14.83
C ILE A 451 14.93 -13.18 -15.82
N TYR A 452 14.95 -13.87 -16.97
CA TYR A 452 15.95 -13.75 -18.03
C TYR A 452 15.31 -13.52 -19.41
N PRO A 453 15.02 -12.27 -19.82
CA PRO A 453 14.45 -12.03 -21.14
C PRO A 453 15.45 -12.38 -22.26
N CYS A 454 15.14 -13.41 -23.05
CA CYS A 454 15.83 -13.68 -24.31
C CYS A 454 15.33 -12.70 -25.38
N THR A 455 16.24 -11.90 -25.94
CA THR A 455 16.00 -10.89 -26.99
C THR A 455 15.74 -11.49 -28.37
N HIS A 456 14.69 -12.31 -28.60
CA HIS A 456 14.27 -12.63 -29.98
C HIS A 456 12.76 -12.90 -30.06
N SER A 457 12.05 -12.00 -30.73
CA SER A 457 10.63 -12.14 -31.07
C SER A 457 10.47 -13.01 -32.31
N SER A 458 9.74 -14.13 -32.20
CA SER A 458 9.06 -14.71 -33.35
C SER A 458 7.73 -15.35 -32.93
N SER A 459 6.75 -15.11 -33.79
CA SER A 459 5.31 -15.41 -33.73
C SER A 459 4.94 -16.79 -33.21
N LEU A 460 3.95 -16.86 -32.33
CA LEU A 460 3.36 -18.08 -31.79
C LEU A 460 1.90 -18.22 -32.22
N ASP A 461 1.67 -19.06 -33.23
CA ASP A 461 0.38 -19.68 -33.54
C ASP A 461 0.69 -21.17 -33.76
N THR A 462 0.59 -22.00 -32.72
CA THR A 462 0.45 -23.48 -32.79
C THR A 462 0.24 -24.07 -31.39
N THR A 463 -0.59 -25.11 -31.32
CA THR A 463 -1.35 -25.59 -30.14
C THR A 463 -0.72 -26.74 -29.35
N ASP A 464 0.59 -26.98 -29.45
CA ASP A 464 1.27 -27.97 -28.60
C ASP A 464 2.58 -27.43 -28.01
N SER A 465 2.45 -26.79 -26.85
CA SER A 465 3.53 -26.13 -26.10
C SER A 465 4.45 -27.10 -25.34
N SER A 466 4.08 -28.38 -25.25
CA SER A 466 4.76 -29.38 -24.42
C SER A 466 6.08 -29.89 -25.03
N THR A 467 6.13 -30.00 -26.36
CA THR A 467 7.29 -30.49 -27.10
C THR A 467 8.34 -29.38 -27.29
N MET A 468 7.89 -28.15 -27.58
CA MET A 468 8.78 -26.99 -27.76
C MET A 468 9.54 -26.59 -26.49
N ALA A 469 8.91 -26.68 -25.32
CA ALA A 469 9.55 -26.33 -24.04
C ALA A 469 10.67 -27.33 -23.67
N ARG A 470 10.46 -28.62 -23.94
CA ARG A 470 11.45 -29.68 -23.71
C ARG A 470 12.64 -29.56 -24.66
N ASP A 471 12.39 -29.32 -25.94
CA ASP A 471 13.44 -29.20 -26.96
C ASP A 471 14.31 -27.96 -26.74
N ARG A 472 13.73 -26.84 -26.27
CA ARG A 472 14.48 -25.60 -25.97
C ARG A 472 15.27 -25.67 -24.67
N LEU A 473 14.75 -26.33 -23.63
CA LEU A 473 15.50 -26.57 -22.40
C LEU A 473 16.69 -27.52 -22.64
N ALA A 474 16.52 -28.52 -23.50
CA ALA A 474 17.59 -29.40 -23.94
C ALA A 474 18.65 -28.65 -24.77
N ALA A 475 18.24 -27.75 -25.67
CA ALA A 475 19.14 -26.91 -26.46
C ALA A 475 19.96 -25.91 -25.62
N LEU A 476 19.37 -25.33 -24.56
CA LEU A 476 20.07 -24.39 -23.67
C LEU A 476 21.04 -25.09 -22.70
N LYS A 477 20.69 -26.29 -22.21
CA LYS A 477 21.62 -27.16 -21.49
C LYS A 477 22.83 -27.56 -22.36
N ALA A 478 22.63 -27.70 -23.67
CA ALA A 478 23.71 -27.96 -24.62
C ALA A 478 24.58 -26.71 -24.90
N GLN A 479 24.01 -25.49 -24.88
CA GLN A 479 24.76 -24.24 -25.07
C GLN A 479 25.64 -23.86 -23.87
N GLN A 480 25.23 -24.18 -22.64
CA GLN A 480 26.09 -24.01 -21.45
C GLN A 480 27.32 -24.95 -21.45
N GLY A 481 27.38 -25.92 -22.38
CA GLY A 481 28.50 -26.84 -22.57
C GLY A 481 29.55 -26.42 -23.61
N GLN A 482 29.36 -25.30 -24.34
CA GLN A 482 30.32 -24.84 -25.36
C GLN A 482 30.88 -23.46 -25.01
N GLY A 483 32.20 -23.42 -24.79
CA GLY A 483 32.94 -22.23 -24.40
C GLY A 483 33.07 -21.17 -25.50
N ASP A 484 33.30 -19.96 -25.01
CA ASP A 484 33.52 -18.68 -25.69
C ASP A 484 34.58 -18.72 -26.81
N PRO A 485 34.30 -18.23 -28.04
CA PRO A 485 35.24 -18.25 -29.15
C PRO A 485 35.96 -16.90 -29.36
N TYR A 486 36.46 -16.19 -28.34
CA TYR A 486 37.48 -15.15 -28.54
C TYR A 486 38.40 -15.03 -27.32
N GLY A 487 39.61 -15.60 -27.40
CA GLY A 487 40.61 -15.62 -26.32
C GLY A 487 41.73 -14.59 -26.45
N SER A 488 42.40 -14.31 -25.32
CA SER A 488 43.87 -14.16 -25.10
C SER A 488 44.10 -13.53 -23.71
N SER A 489 45.10 -13.82 -22.87
CA SER A 489 46.32 -14.65 -22.94
C SER A 489 46.86 -14.93 -21.51
N ASN A 490 47.48 -16.12 -21.33
CA ASN A 490 48.56 -16.53 -20.39
C ASN A 490 48.59 -16.00 -18.93
N SER A 491 48.79 -16.78 -17.85
CA SER A 491 49.42 -18.09 -17.63
C SER A 491 49.13 -18.54 -16.19
N SER A 492 48.95 -19.86 -15.95
CA SER A 492 48.87 -20.46 -14.60
C SER A 492 50.27 -20.97 -14.15
N PRO A 493 50.47 -21.26 -12.85
CA PRO A 493 50.09 -22.59 -12.38
C PRO A 493 49.50 -22.66 -10.96
N SER A 494 48.48 -23.53 -10.85
CA SER A 494 48.15 -24.41 -9.71
C SER A 494 48.06 -23.85 -8.28
N GLY A 495 46.84 -23.79 -7.76
CA GLY A 495 46.55 -23.74 -6.32
C GLY A 495 45.06 -23.85 -6.04
N ARG A 496 44.57 -25.05 -5.75
CA ARG A 496 43.21 -25.30 -5.22
C ARG A 496 43.10 -24.63 -3.85
N GLN A 497 42.32 -23.56 -3.73
CA GLN A 497 41.83 -23.07 -2.43
C GLN A 497 40.35 -22.71 -2.54
N THR A 498 39.54 -23.56 -1.93
CA THR A 498 38.16 -23.31 -1.53
C THR A 498 38.11 -22.09 -0.60
N ARG A 499 37.44 -21.00 -1.01
CA ARG A 499 37.08 -19.90 -0.10
C ARG A 499 35.88 -20.32 0.73
N GLN A 500 36.12 -20.45 2.03
CA GLN A 500 35.14 -20.74 3.08
C GLN A 500 34.25 -19.52 3.37
N ASN A 501 33.05 -19.84 3.82
CA ASN A 501 31.97 -18.99 4.30
C ASN A 501 32.37 -18.27 5.61
N PRO A 502 32.08 -16.96 5.82
CA PRO A 502 32.62 -16.21 6.96
C PRO A 502 31.92 -16.43 8.32
N PHE A 503 31.08 -17.45 8.49
CA PHE A 503 30.29 -17.65 9.72
C PHE A 503 30.67 -18.87 10.57
N ASP A 504 31.79 -19.54 10.27
CA ASP A 504 32.32 -20.63 11.10
C ASP A 504 33.64 -20.23 11.78
N GLN A 505 33.54 -19.66 12.99
CA GLN A 505 34.62 -19.70 13.98
C GLN A 505 34.01 -19.92 15.39
N ARG A 506 34.03 -21.18 15.83
CA ARG A 506 34.07 -21.52 17.26
C ARG A 506 35.39 -22.24 17.49
N ASP A 507 36.23 -21.69 18.36
CA ASP A 507 37.40 -22.38 18.88
C ASP A 507 37.09 -22.92 20.28
N PRO A 508 37.43 -24.19 20.61
CA PRO A 508 37.21 -24.78 21.91
C PRO A 508 38.55 -24.98 22.66
N ASP A 509 38.79 -24.26 23.75
CA ASP A 509 39.55 -24.83 24.88
C ASP A 509 39.49 -23.92 26.12
N TYR A 510 39.26 -24.53 27.29
CA TYR A 510 39.90 -24.30 28.60
C TYR A 510 39.03 -24.86 29.73
N GLY A 511 39.52 -25.94 30.32
CA GLY A 511 38.95 -26.60 31.49
C GLY A 511 39.34 -25.96 32.83
N SER A 512 38.50 -26.29 33.82
CA SER A 512 38.77 -26.47 35.26
C SER A 512 39.67 -25.47 36.00
N GLN A 513 39.08 -24.70 36.91
CA GLN A 513 39.42 -24.67 38.36
C GLN A 513 38.50 -23.68 39.11
N GLN A 514 37.77 -24.19 40.11
CA GLN A 514 37.07 -23.39 41.12
C GLN A 514 38.07 -22.88 42.18
N PRO A 515 37.77 -21.73 42.80
CA PRO A 515 37.98 -21.61 44.24
C PRO A 515 36.71 -21.23 45.00
N GLN A 516 36.50 -21.94 46.11
CA GLN A 516 35.58 -21.64 47.20
C GLN A 516 35.95 -20.36 47.95
N TYR A 517 34.93 -19.61 48.38
CA TYR A 517 34.83 -18.84 49.63
C TYR A 517 33.31 -18.56 49.78
N GLY A 518 32.60 -18.72 50.89
CA GLY A 518 32.87 -19.03 52.28
C GLY A 518 31.58 -18.59 53.01
N GLY A 519 30.88 -19.52 53.66
CA GLY A 519 29.55 -19.27 54.22
C GLY A 519 29.55 -18.51 55.55
N ASN A 520 28.37 -18.02 55.93
CA ASN A 520 28.01 -17.85 57.34
C ASN A 520 26.53 -18.23 57.52
N GLN A 521 26.34 -19.28 58.32
CA GLN A 521 25.07 -19.72 58.92
C GLN A 521 24.76 -18.89 60.18
N TYR A 522 23.47 -18.68 60.45
CA TYR A 522 22.83 -18.79 61.79
C TYR A 522 21.33 -19.03 61.51
N ASP A 523 20.82 -20.26 61.64
CA ASP A 523 20.13 -20.85 62.81
C ASP A 523 18.84 -20.13 63.22
N ASN A 524 17.67 -20.71 62.93
CA ASN A 524 16.86 -21.61 63.80
C ASN A 524 16.20 -20.91 64.98
N ASN A 525 14.87 -20.73 64.96
CA ASN A 525 13.98 -21.45 65.88
C ASN A 525 12.47 -21.22 65.67
N SER A 526 11.76 -22.31 65.95
CA SER A 526 10.32 -22.57 65.98
C SER A 526 9.66 -22.10 67.31
N TYR A 527 8.40 -22.50 67.51
CA TYR A 527 7.43 -22.30 68.62
C TYR A 527 6.38 -21.21 68.31
N GLY A 528 5.08 -21.52 68.12
CA GLY A 528 4.17 -22.32 68.97
C GLY A 528 3.52 -21.37 69.99
N GLY A 529 2.22 -21.26 70.25
CA GLY A 529 0.98 -21.95 69.91
C GLY A 529 -0.13 -21.40 70.85
N ASN A 530 -1.40 -21.77 70.60
CA ASN A 530 -2.53 -21.81 71.56
C ASN A 530 -3.06 -20.47 72.16
N GLN A 531 -4.35 -20.23 72.46
CA GLN A 531 -5.62 -20.98 72.39
C GLN A 531 -6.76 -20.07 72.92
N TYR A 532 -8.02 -20.39 72.53
CA TYR A 532 -9.30 -20.23 73.28
C TYR A 532 -9.89 -18.82 73.54
N ASN A 533 -11.20 -18.54 73.56
CA ASN A 533 -12.46 -19.24 73.23
C ASN A 533 -13.65 -18.25 73.45
N ARG A 534 -14.87 -18.66 73.03
CA ARG A 534 -16.24 -18.13 73.27
C ARG A 534 -16.78 -17.12 72.25
N GLY A 535 -17.97 -17.30 71.68
CA GLY A 535 -18.98 -18.36 71.83
C GLY A 535 -20.34 -17.92 71.24
N ASP A 536 -21.08 -18.92 70.74
CA ASP A 536 -22.55 -19.02 70.58
C ASP A 536 -23.24 -18.13 69.50
N SER A 537 -24.22 -18.55 68.69
CA SER A 537 -25.08 -19.76 68.68
C SER A 537 -25.95 -19.79 67.40
N TYR A 538 -26.07 -20.98 66.76
CA TYR A 538 -27.21 -21.65 66.05
C TYR A 538 -28.16 -20.84 65.11
N ASN A 539 -28.59 -21.30 63.92
CA ASN A 539 -29.14 -22.61 63.49
C ASN A 539 -29.21 -22.59 61.92
N ASN A 540 -28.65 -23.49 61.11
CA ASN A 540 -28.85 -24.93 60.83
C ASN A 540 -29.83 -25.28 59.67
N SER A 541 -29.39 -26.25 58.87
CA SER A 541 -30.10 -27.12 57.90
C SER A 541 -30.18 -26.64 56.42
N THR A 542 -29.90 -27.40 55.36
CA THR A 542 -29.22 -28.70 55.13
C THR A 542 -29.06 -28.93 53.60
N ASN A 543 -27.94 -29.56 53.19
CA ASN A 543 -27.71 -30.58 52.14
C ASN A 543 -27.94 -30.39 50.62
N GLY A 544 -26.92 -30.88 49.88
CA GLY A 544 -26.92 -31.38 48.48
C GLY A 544 -26.26 -30.41 47.50
N GLY A 545 -25.10 -30.63 46.86
CA GLY A 545 -24.55 -31.85 46.26
C GLY A 545 -24.72 -31.77 44.73
N GLY A 546 -23.65 -31.53 43.96
CA GLY A 546 -23.65 -31.77 42.49
C GLY A 546 -22.93 -30.73 41.61
N SER A 547 -21.86 -31.20 40.95
CA SER A 547 -21.39 -30.88 39.59
C SER A 547 -21.28 -29.41 39.11
N TYR A 548 -20.05 -28.96 38.87
CA TYR A 548 -19.75 -27.83 38.00
C TYR A 548 -20.01 -28.21 36.53
N GLN A 549 -21.11 -27.69 35.99
CA GLN A 549 -21.43 -27.66 34.57
C GLN A 549 -21.40 -26.19 34.12
N GLY A 550 -20.79 -25.93 32.96
CA GLY A 550 -20.49 -24.59 32.48
C GLY A 550 -21.73 -23.72 32.28
N ASN A 551 -21.66 -22.47 32.75
CA ASN A 551 -22.68 -21.46 32.49
C ASN A 551 -22.29 -20.60 31.29
N SER A 552 -23.04 -20.82 30.21
CA SER A 552 -23.41 -19.83 29.20
C SER A 552 -24.14 -18.66 29.86
N TYR A 553 -23.66 -17.44 29.66
CA TYR A 553 -24.40 -16.24 30.05
C TYR A 553 -25.43 -15.91 28.97
N GLU A 554 -26.67 -16.36 29.16
CA GLU A 554 -27.85 -15.71 28.58
C GLU A 554 -28.11 -14.42 29.36
N MET A 555 -28.03 -13.26 28.70
CA MET A 555 -28.48 -12.00 29.28
C MET A 555 -30.00 -11.94 29.32
N THR A 556 -30.52 -11.92 30.54
CA THR A 556 -31.92 -11.68 30.90
C THR A 556 -32.37 -10.31 30.38
N GLN A 557 -33.54 -10.24 29.73
CA GLN A 557 -34.15 -8.97 29.35
C GLN A 557 -34.54 -8.19 30.61
N VAL A 558 -33.89 -7.03 30.81
CA VAL A 558 -34.29 -6.05 31.80
C VAL A 558 -35.51 -5.30 31.27
N SER A 559 -36.67 -5.61 31.83
CA SER A 559 -37.84 -4.74 31.78
C SER A 559 -37.63 -3.58 32.74
N ASN A 560 -37.62 -2.35 32.24
CA ASN A 560 -37.84 -1.17 33.08
C ASN A 560 -38.70 -0.16 32.32
N GLY A 561 -39.82 0.19 32.95
CA GLY A 561 -40.85 1.05 32.40
C GLY A 561 -40.47 2.52 32.44
N ASN A 562 -40.56 3.16 31.28
CA ASN A 562 -41.14 4.49 31.13
C ASN A 562 -41.55 4.64 29.65
N GLY A 563 -42.85 4.84 29.42
CA GLY A 563 -43.40 4.91 28.08
C GLY A 563 -42.93 6.17 27.35
N ASN A 564 -42.03 5.99 26.38
CA ASN A 564 -41.96 6.86 25.21
C ASN A 564 -42.56 6.09 24.04
N GLN A 565 -43.72 6.56 23.61
CA GLN A 565 -44.49 6.05 22.48
C GLN A 565 -43.75 6.44 21.19
N TYR A 566 -42.81 5.61 20.76
CA TYR A 566 -42.19 5.76 19.45
C TYR A 566 -43.23 5.36 18.40
N GLY A 567 -43.59 6.31 17.54
CA GLY A 567 -44.69 6.17 16.57
C GLY A 567 -44.53 4.92 15.70
N SER A 568 -45.64 4.25 15.43
CA SER A 568 -45.68 3.14 14.48
C SER A 568 -45.05 3.57 13.15
N PRO A 569 -44.26 2.70 12.50
CA PRO A 569 -43.66 3.01 11.21
C PRO A 569 -44.73 3.50 10.22
N PRO A 570 -44.44 4.47 9.34
CA PRO A 570 -45.40 4.96 8.36
C PRO A 570 -45.90 3.80 7.47
N PRO A 571 -47.15 3.84 6.99
CA PRO A 571 -47.69 2.80 6.11
C PRO A 571 -46.75 2.53 4.92
N ALA A 572 -46.54 1.24 4.60
CA ALA A 572 -45.55 0.80 3.61
C ALA A 572 -45.71 1.43 2.21
N ASP A 573 -46.96 1.78 1.86
CA ASP A 573 -47.33 2.36 0.56
C ASP A 573 -47.35 3.91 0.55
N ASP A 574 -47.12 4.56 1.68
CA ASP A 574 -47.15 6.03 1.80
C ASP A 574 -45.75 6.64 1.70
N MET A 575 -45.39 7.06 0.48
CA MET A 575 -44.11 7.72 0.20
C MET A 575 -43.97 9.08 0.89
N ASN A 576 -45.05 9.82 1.13
CA ASN A 576 -44.97 11.12 1.81
C ASN A 576 -44.65 10.92 3.29
N ALA A 577 -45.29 9.94 3.93
CA ALA A 577 -45.00 9.58 5.30
C ALA A 577 -43.56 9.03 5.46
N PHE A 578 -43.05 8.29 4.47
CA PHE A 578 -41.64 7.88 4.42
C PHE A 578 -40.67 9.07 4.33
N TYR A 579 -40.88 10.02 3.42
CA TYR A 579 -39.99 11.18 3.30
C TYR A 579 -40.02 12.06 4.55
N ASN A 580 -41.18 12.21 5.19
CA ASN A 580 -41.29 12.93 6.46
C ASN A 580 -40.53 12.23 7.59
N GLU A 581 -40.58 10.90 7.64
CA GLU A 581 -39.81 10.12 8.63
C GLU A 581 -38.30 10.21 8.38
N ILE A 582 -37.85 10.15 7.12
CA ILE A 582 -36.44 10.34 6.76
C ILE A 582 -35.97 11.76 7.10
N ALA A 583 -36.79 12.78 6.85
CA ALA A 583 -36.47 14.16 7.25
C ALA A 583 -36.35 14.27 8.78
N GLY A 584 -37.27 13.66 9.54
CA GLY A 584 -37.20 13.60 11.00
C GLY A 584 -35.95 12.89 11.53
N ILE A 585 -35.53 11.79 10.88
CA ILE A 585 -34.27 11.09 11.19
C ILE A 585 -33.07 12.00 10.91
N GLN A 586 -33.05 12.69 9.77
CA GLN A 586 -31.96 13.61 9.42
C GLN A 586 -31.86 14.80 10.38
N ASP A 587 -32.99 15.31 10.87
CA ASP A 587 -33.04 16.39 11.85
C ASP A 587 -32.52 15.94 13.22
N GLU A 588 -32.91 14.75 13.65
CA GLU A 588 -32.45 14.18 14.92
C GLU A 588 -30.94 13.82 14.87
N ILE A 589 -30.41 13.39 13.71
CA ILE A 589 -28.96 13.26 13.49
C ILE A 589 -28.23 14.60 13.63
N ARG A 590 -28.81 15.71 13.12
CA ARG A 590 -28.23 17.05 13.30
C ARG A 590 -28.22 17.47 14.78
N GLY A 591 -29.29 17.16 15.52
CA GLY A 591 -29.33 17.36 16.98
C GLY A 591 -28.29 16.53 17.73
N PHE A 592 -28.09 15.28 17.31
CA PHE A 592 -27.07 14.39 17.85
C PHE A 592 -25.65 14.95 17.63
N LEU A 593 -25.34 15.43 16.42
CA LEU A 593 -24.05 16.09 16.12
C LEU A 593 -23.83 17.35 16.97
N SER A 594 -24.87 18.15 17.22
CA SER A 594 -24.79 19.31 18.11
C SER A 594 -24.51 18.91 19.56
N SER A 595 -25.06 17.77 20.01
CA SER A 595 -24.83 17.25 21.36
C SER A 595 -23.39 16.78 21.53
N ILE A 596 -22.81 16.14 20.51
CA ILE A 596 -21.38 15.77 20.47
C ILE A 596 -20.48 17.01 20.62
N ASP A 597 -20.79 18.11 19.90
CA ASP A 597 -19.99 19.33 20.00
C ASP A 597 -20.10 19.98 21.40
N GLN A 598 -21.24 19.86 22.08
CA GLN A 598 -21.41 20.29 23.47
C GLN A 598 -20.62 19.41 24.45
N ILE A 599 -20.65 18.09 24.25
CA ILE A 599 -19.84 17.12 25.02
C ILE A 599 -18.35 17.45 24.88
N SER A 600 -17.86 17.70 23.67
CA SER A 600 -16.44 18.04 23.41
C SER A 600 -15.99 19.33 24.13
N ARG A 601 -16.88 20.34 24.22
CA ARG A 601 -16.61 21.57 24.99
C ARG A 601 -16.55 21.31 26.49
N LEU A 602 -17.47 20.50 27.02
CA LEU A 602 -17.48 20.12 28.43
C LEU A 602 -16.23 19.29 28.78
N HIS A 603 -15.87 18.32 27.96
CA HIS A 603 -14.62 17.55 28.06
C HIS A 603 -13.39 18.44 28.12
N SER A 604 -13.30 19.44 27.24
CA SER A 604 -12.19 20.40 27.23
C SER A 604 -12.15 21.27 28.50
N THR A 605 -13.33 21.62 29.04
CA THR A 605 -13.46 22.38 30.29
C THR A 605 -13.04 21.55 31.52
N LEU A 606 -13.40 20.27 31.55
CA LEU A 606 -13.00 19.35 32.62
C LEU A 606 -11.50 19.06 32.61
N LEU A 607 -10.90 18.94 31.43
CA LEU A 607 -9.45 18.75 31.30
C LEU A 607 -8.62 19.96 31.76
N SER A 608 -9.18 21.17 31.73
CA SER A 608 -8.48 22.41 32.08
C SER A 608 -8.65 22.87 33.53
N ASN A 609 -9.70 22.43 34.23
CA ASN A 609 -9.93 22.79 35.64
C ASN A 609 -9.00 22.03 36.59
N VAL A 610 -8.34 22.75 37.49
CA VAL A 610 -7.33 22.21 38.43
C VAL A 610 -7.95 21.63 39.72
N GLU A 611 -9.15 22.05 40.11
CA GLU A 611 -9.82 21.57 41.32
C GLU A 611 -10.72 20.34 41.07
N PRO A 612 -10.55 19.25 41.83
CA PRO A 612 -11.42 18.08 41.77
C PRO A 612 -12.73 18.38 42.51
N GLY A 613 -13.82 18.60 41.76
CA GLY A 613 -15.14 18.76 42.38
C GLY A 613 -16.11 19.73 41.73
N ASN A 614 -15.94 20.12 40.46
CA ASN A 614 -16.98 20.87 39.76
C ASN A 614 -18.16 19.94 39.38
N SER A 615 -18.88 19.46 40.41
CA SER A 615 -19.97 18.50 40.35
C SER A 615 -21.07 18.91 39.39
N ARG A 616 -21.24 20.22 39.15
CA ARG A 616 -22.21 20.75 38.19
C ARG A 616 -21.86 20.43 36.73
N SER A 617 -20.60 20.62 36.31
CA SER A 617 -20.16 20.29 34.95
C SER A 617 -20.13 18.78 34.70
N ASN A 618 -19.81 17.99 35.73
CA ASN A 618 -19.88 16.53 35.66
C ASN A 618 -21.33 16.03 35.55
N GLN A 619 -22.27 16.62 36.31
CA GLN A 619 -23.70 16.30 36.21
C GLN A 619 -24.30 16.71 34.85
N GLU A 620 -23.89 17.87 34.32
CA GLU A 620 -24.32 18.35 33.01
C GLU A 620 -23.80 17.43 31.88
N LEU A 621 -22.53 17.01 31.95
CA LEU A 621 -21.96 16.05 31.02
C LEU A 621 -22.67 14.69 31.11
N GLU A 622 -22.96 14.20 32.32
CA GLU A 622 -23.64 12.92 32.53
C GLU A 622 -25.05 12.93 31.95
N SER A 623 -25.82 13.99 32.22
CA SER A 623 -27.15 14.17 31.64
C SER A 623 -27.11 14.23 30.11
N LEU A 624 -26.10 14.91 29.54
CA LEU A 624 -25.97 15.07 28.10
C LEU A 624 -25.53 13.77 27.42
N LEU A 625 -24.62 13.01 28.03
CA LEU A 625 -24.21 11.68 27.54
C LEU A 625 -25.38 10.70 27.55
N GLU A 626 -26.16 10.67 28.63
CA GLU A 626 -27.33 9.79 28.73
C GLU A 626 -28.41 10.15 27.69
N SER A 627 -28.71 11.45 27.51
CA SER A 627 -29.64 11.89 26.48
C SER A 627 -29.14 11.56 25.06
N THR A 628 -27.84 11.75 24.83
CA THR A 628 -27.19 11.47 23.53
C THR A 628 -27.23 9.98 23.19
N ARG A 629 -27.01 9.10 24.19
CA ARG A 629 -27.20 7.65 24.01
C ARG A 629 -28.65 7.29 23.70
N GLY A 630 -29.62 7.85 24.41
CA GLY A 630 -31.04 7.64 24.15
C GLY A 630 -31.43 7.98 22.70
N VAL A 631 -30.92 9.11 22.19
CA VAL A 631 -31.10 9.52 20.78
C VAL A 631 -30.45 8.53 19.81
N SER A 632 -29.25 8.04 20.09
CA SER A 632 -28.57 7.07 19.22
C SER A 632 -29.34 5.74 19.09
N ILE A 633 -29.93 5.25 20.19
CA ILE A 633 -30.74 4.03 20.20
C ILE A 633 -32.06 4.25 19.45
N SER A 634 -32.70 5.41 19.65
CA SER A 634 -33.90 5.82 18.92
C SER A 634 -33.65 5.84 17.40
N LEU A 635 -32.61 6.54 16.96
CA LEU A 635 -32.21 6.63 15.55
C LEU A 635 -31.94 5.25 14.94
N LYS A 636 -31.18 4.39 15.63
CA LYS A 636 -30.93 3.01 15.20
C LYS A 636 -32.24 2.24 14.98
N ASN A 637 -33.14 2.28 15.96
CA ASN A 637 -34.39 1.54 15.90
C ASN A 637 -35.32 2.04 14.80
N ARG A 638 -35.41 3.36 14.59
CA ARG A 638 -36.22 3.97 13.52
C ARG A 638 -35.69 3.62 12.12
N ILE A 639 -34.37 3.70 11.91
CA ILE A 639 -33.73 3.31 10.65
C ILE A 639 -33.96 1.82 10.38
N ARG A 640 -33.76 0.96 11.38
CA ARG A 640 -34.01 -0.49 11.26
C ARG A 640 -35.47 -0.81 10.96
N ALA A 641 -36.40 -0.11 11.61
CA ALA A 641 -37.84 -0.28 11.38
C ALA A 641 -38.22 0.04 9.94
N LEU A 642 -37.70 1.12 9.35
CA LEU A 642 -37.94 1.45 7.93
C LEU A 642 -37.31 0.44 6.97
N GLN A 643 -36.15 -0.14 7.33
CA GLN A 643 -35.45 -1.14 6.51
C GLN A 643 -36.15 -2.50 6.49
N MET A 644 -36.78 -2.90 7.60
CA MET A 644 -37.47 -4.20 7.73
C MET A 644 -38.92 -4.18 7.23
N GLN A 645 -39.43 -3.04 6.73
CA GLN A 645 -40.77 -2.97 6.18
C GLN A 645 -40.88 -3.76 4.86
N PRO A 646 -41.85 -4.70 4.74
CA PRO A 646 -42.11 -5.35 3.46
C PRO A 646 -42.73 -4.33 2.49
N VAL A 647 -42.05 -4.07 1.38
CA VAL A 647 -42.48 -3.16 0.31
C VAL A 647 -42.31 -3.83 -1.05
N ASP A 648 -43.09 -3.41 -2.05
CA ASP A 648 -42.91 -3.87 -3.42
C ASP A 648 -41.57 -3.41 -4.01
N GLN A 649 -41.06 -4.13 -5.02
CA GLN A 649 -39.73 -3.89 -5.59
C GLN A 649 -39.54 -2.47 -6.13
N ARG A 650 -40.59 -1.83 -6.67
CA ARG A 650 -40.48 -0.48 -7.24
C ARG A 650 -40.33 0.56 -6.13
N THR A 651 -41.12 0.43 -5.07
CA THR A 651 -41.03 1.26 -3.87
C THR A 651 -39.71 1.04 -3.13
N ALA A 652 -39.23 -0.21 -3.04
CA ALA A 652 -37.93 -0.55 -2.48
C ALA A 652 -36.77 0.19 -3.19
N ASN A 653 -36.78 0.19 -4.53
CA ASN A 653 -35.74 0.85 -5.33
C ASN A 653 -35.73 2.39 -5.14
N MET A 654 -36.89 3.00 -4.83
CA MET A 654 -36.99 4.44 -4.55
C MET A 654 -36.60 4.81 -3.11
N ARG A 655 -36.93 3.96 -2.13
CA ARG A 655 -36.61 4.19 -0.71
C ARG A 655 -35.14 3.92 -0.39
N LYS A 656 -34.52 2.93 -1.07
CA LYS A 656 -33.16 2.45 -0.81
C LYS A 656 -32.09 3.57 -0.79
N PRO A 657 -31.97 4.45 -1.80
CA PRO A 657 -30.96 5.52 -1.78
C PRO A 657 -31.10 6.50 -0.60
N GLN A 658 -32.34 6.79 -0.17
CA GLN A 658 -32.60 7.72 0.94
C GLN A 658 -32.29 7.08 2.29
N LEU A 659 -32.60 5.78 2.44
CA LEU A 659 -32.23 4.99 3.62
C LEU A 659 -30.72 4.80 3.72
N ASP A 660 -30.05 4.53 2.61
CA ASP A 660 -28.60 4.39 2.56
C ASP A 660 -27.90 5.70 2.98
N LEU A 661 -28.40 6.84 2.50
CA LEU A 661 -27.87 8.16 2.88
C LEU A 661 -28.11 8.48 4.37
N ALA A 662 -29.31 8.22 4.89
CA ALA A 662 -29.62 8.43 6.30
C ALA A 662 -28.76 7.52 7.20
N ARG A 663 -28.57 6.26 6.80
CA ARG A 663 -27.68 5.29 7.47
C ARG A 663 -26.24 5.77 7.47
N GLN A 664 -25.71 6.20 6.33
CA GLN A 664 -24.33 6.68 6.22
C GLN A 664 -24.10 7.88 7.15
N LYS A 665 -24.98 8.88 7.12
CA LYS A 665 -24.88 10.05 8.01
C LYS A 665 -24.96 9.68 9.49
N PHE A 666 -25.76 8.70 9.85
CA PHE A 666 -25.83 8.20 11.23
C PHE A 666 -24.54 7.50 11.64
N MET A 667 -23.97 6.64 10.78
CA MET A 667 -22.68 5.97 11.03
C MET A 667 -21.53 6.98 11.16
N ASP A 668 -21.50 8.01 10.32
CA ASP A 668 -20.53 9.11 10.42
C ASP A 668 -20.64 9.84 11.76
N ALA A 669 -21.86 10.07 12.24
CA ALA A 669 -22.09 10.72 13.52
C ALA A 669 -21.68 9.83 14.71
N ILE A 670 -21.93 8.52 14.65
CA ILE A 670 -21.46 7.55 15.67
C ILE A 670 -19.93 7.48 15.69
N ASN A 671 -19.28 7.44 14.52
CA ASN A 671 -17.83 7.46 14.42
C ASN A 671 -17.24 8.74 15.01
N LYS A 672 -17.86 9.89 14.73
CA LYS A 672 -17.45 11.17 15.35
C LYS A 672 -17.60 11.12 16.88
N PHE A 673 -18.68 10.54 17.40
CA PHE A 673 -18.88 10.41 18.84
C PHE A 673 -17.83 9.50 19.49
N GLN A 674 -17.56 8.32 18.90
CA GLN A 674 -16.50 7.42 19.38
C GLN A 674 -15.12 8.08 19.36
N ALA A 675 -14.82 8.86 18.32
CA ALA A 675 -13.54 9.56 18.21
C ALA A 675 -13.36 10.62 19.31
N GLU A 676 -14.41 11.40 19.62
CA GLU A 676 -14.38 12.39 20.70
C GLU A 676 -14.25 11.74 22.09
N GLU A 677 -14.97 10.64 22.36
CA GLU A 677 -14.84 9.87 23.61
C GLU A 677 -13.44 9.27 23.79
N LYS A 678 -12.89 8.70 22.71
CA LYS A 678 -11.52 8.17 22.70
C LYS A 678 -10.49 9.27 22.94
N LEU A 679 -10.64 10.41 22.27
CA LEU A 679 -9.74 11.57 22.44
C LEU A 679 -9.76 12.10 23.87
N TYR A 680 -10.94 12.19 24.48
CA TYR A 680 -11.06 12.59 25.89
C TYR A 680 -10.37 11.59 26.82
N ARG A 681 -10.63 10.28 26.65
CA ARG A 681 -9.99 9.23 27.44
C ARG A 681 -8.46 9.30 27.39
N ASP A 682 -7.90 9.46 26.20
CA ASP A 682 -6.45 9.46 26.00
C ASP A 682 -5.82 10.73 26.63
N LYS A 683 -6.44 11.91 26.47
CA LYS A 683 -6.02 13.14 27.15
C LYS A 683 -6.16 13.08 28.68
N TYR A 684 -7.19 12.40 29.16
CA TYR A 684 -7.40 12.19 30.59
C TYR A 684 -6.32 11.28 31.19
N LYS A 685 -5.95 10.19 30.50
CA LYS A 685 -4.84 9.31 30.88
C LYS A 685 -3.49 10.05 30.91
N GLU A 686 -3.21 10.90 29.94
CA GLU A 686 -2.01 11.75 29.95
C GLU A 686 -1.96 12.71 31.13
N ARG A 687 -3.10 13.32 31.47
CA ARG A 687 -3.21 14.19 32.65
C ARG A 687 -2.93 13.40 33.93
N MET A 688 -3.45 12.19 34.05
CA MET A 688 -3.18 11.31 35.19
C MET A 688 -1.70 10.94 35.30
N ALA A 689 -1.07 10.59 34.17
CA ALA A 689 0.37 10.32 34.12
C ALA A 689 1.20 11.51 34.63
N ARG A 690 0.83 12.74 34.21
CA ARG A 690 1.49 13.97 34.68
C ARG A 690 1.29 14.19 36.18
N GLN A 691 0.07 14.01 36.70
CA GLN A 691 -0.20 14.14 38.14
C GLN A 691 0.54 13.09 38.98
N PHE A 692 0.65 11.86 38.49
CA PHE A 692 1.41 10.81 39.17
C PHE A 692 2.91 11.14 39.23
N ARG A 693 3.50 11.63 38.13
CA ARG A 693 4.90 12.11 38.12
C ARG A 693 5.13 13.31 39.03
N ILE A 694 4.13 14.15 39.28
CA ILE A 694 4.23 15.25 40.26
C ILE A 694 4.30 14.70 41.70
N VAL A 695 3.53 13.66 42.01
CA VAL A 695 3.52 13.02 43.34
C VAL A 695 4.76 12.13 43.56
N ASN A 696 5.24 11.47 42.50
CA ASN A 696 6.46 10.65 42.51
C ASN A 696 7.41 11.07 41.36
N PRO A 697 8.30 12.05 41.60
CA PRO A 697 9.21 12.60 40.58
C PRO A 697 10.20 11.59 39.97
N ASN A 698 10.45 10.46 40.64
CA ASN A 698 11.41 9.44 40.20
C ASN A 698 10.73 8.22 39.56
N ALA A 699 9.42 8.28 39.29
CA ALA A 699 8.68 7.17 38.69
C ALA A 699 9.20 6.87 37.27
N THR A 700 9.50 5.60 37.01
CA THR A 700 9.86 5.11 35.67
C THR A 700 8.64 5.08 34.74
N ASP A 701 8.86 5.15 33.43
CA ASP A 701 7.77 5.12 32.45
C ASP A 701 6.92 3.84 32.55
N ALA A 702 7.55 2.71 32.91
CA ALA A 702 6.85 1.45 33.16
C ALA A 702 5.94 1.50 34.40
N GLU A 703 6.34 2.22 35.46
CA GLU A 703 5.51 2.42 36.65
C GLU A 703 4.35 3.39 36.38
N VAL A 704 4.60 4.44 35.59
CA VAL A 704 3.55 5.38 35.15
C VAL A 704 2.52 4.64 34.30
N ASP A 705 2.96 3.82 33.34
CA ASP A 705 2.07 3.04 32.49
C ASP A 705 1.30 1.97 33.27
N ALA A 706 1.92 1.33 34.25
CA ALA A 706 1.23 0.41 35.15
C ALA A 706 0.11 1.12 35.95
N VAL A 707 0.32 2.36 36.39
CA VAL A 707 -0.68 3.15 37.14
C VAL A 707 -1.75 3.80 36.25
N VAL A 708 -1.48 3.96 34.96
CA VAL A 708 -2.45 4.51 34.01
C VAL A 708 -3.31 3.40 33.38
N ASN A 709 -2.80 2.16 33.33
CA ASN A 709 -3.43 1.06 32.58
C ASN A 709 -3.77 -0.20 33.41
N SER A 710 -3.42 -0.32 34.70
CA SER A 710 -3.79 -1.48 35.52
C SER A 710 -5.12 -1.29 36.26
N ASP A 711 -5.77 -2.38 36.67
CA ASP A 711 -6.95 -2.32 37.56
C ASP A 711 -6.58 -1.99 39.02
N GLN A 712 -5.28 -1.96 39.36
CA GLN A 712 -4.75 -1.73 40.71
C GLN A 712 -4.35 -0.27 40.98
N ASN A 713 -4.86 0.67 40.17
CA ASN A 713 -4.56 2.11 40.23
C ASN A 713 -4.76 2.75 41.61
N VAL A 714 -5.66 2.20 42.43
CA VAL A 714 -6.03 2.76 43.73
C VAL A 714 -4.97 2.52 44.80
N GLN A 715 -4.36 1.33 44.85
CA GLN A 715 -3.40 0.98 45.90
C GLN A 715 -2.03 1.60 45.64
N ILE A 716 -1.56 1.62 44.40
CA ILE A 716 -0.22 2.12 44.04
C ILE A 716 -0.15 3.64 44.18
N PHE A 717 -1.20 4.36 43.75
CA PHE A 717 -1.26 5.82 43.91
C PHE A 717 -1.42 6.24 45.38
N ALA A 718 -2.26 5.54 46.15
CA ALA A 718 -2.41 5.78 47.58
C ALA A 718 -1.10 5.52 48.34
N GLN A 719 -0.38 4.44 48.00
CA GLN A 719 0.88 4.06 48.62
C GLN A 719 2.04 5.02 48.27
N ALA A 720 2.06 5.58 47.06
CA ALA A 720 2.99 6.64 46.67
C ALA A 720 2.69 7.98 47.37
N ALA A 721 1.42 8.33 47.57
CA ALA A 721 1.00 9.54 48.29
C ALA A 721 1.26 9.46 49.82
N MET A 722 1.26 8.25 50.40
CA MET A 722 1.52 8.01 51.83
C MET A 722 2.97 8.31 52.26
N GLY A 723 3.90 8.56 51.33
CA GLY A 723 5.28 8.93 51.62
C GLY A 723 5.45 10.35 52.20
N ASN A 724 4.45 11.24 52.07
CA ASN A 724 4.52 12.60 52.58
C ASN A 724 3.16 13.12 53.10
N ARG A 725 3.05 13.18 54.45
CA ARG A 725 2.02 13.85 55.29
C ARG A 725 0.68 13.13 55.50
N TYR A 726 0.29 13.06 56.77
CA TYR A 726 -0.73 12.16 57.35
C TYR A 726 -2.16 12.75 57.42
N ALA A 727 -2.52 13.74 56.60
CA ALA A 727 -3.86 14.36 56.64
C ALA A 727 -4.64 14.30 55.31
N ASP A 728 -3.98 14.05 54.16
CA ASP A 728 -4.59 14.10 52.82
C ASP A 728 -4.84 12.72 52.18
N SER A 729 -4.55 11.62 52.89
CA SER A 729 -4.66 10.28 52.30
C SER A 729 -6.11 9.88 52.02
N GLN A 730 -7.08 10.40 52.77
CA GLN A 730 -8.50 10.11 52.57
C GLN A 730 -9.12 10.91 51.43
N SER A 731 -8.66 12.15 51.19
CA SER A 731 -9.06 12.95 50.02
C SER A 731 -8.40 12.43 48.74
N ALA A 732 -7.11 12.08 48.79
CA ALA A 732 -6.41 11.44 47.68
C ALA A 732 -7.04 10.09 47.29
N TYR A 733 -7.44 9.27 48.27
CA TYR A 733 -8.15 8.02 48.02
C TYR A 733 -9.51 8.25 47.34
N ARG A 734 -10.32 9.20 47.84
CA ARG A 734 -11.62 9.56 47.22
C ARG A 734 -11.47 10.13 45.81
N GLU A 735 -10.43 10.92 45.58
CA GLU A 735 -10.13 11.48 44.26
C GLU A 735 -9.73 10.37 43.27
N VAL A 736 -8.94 9.40 43.71
CA VAL A 736 -8.56 8.24 42.90
C VAL A 736 -9.75 7.29 42.65
N GLU A 737 -10.65 7.15 43.62
CA GLU A 737 -11.91 6.40 43.47
C GLU A 737 -12.84 7.06 42.42
N GLN A 738 -13.02 8.38 42.48
CA GLN A 738 -13.80 9.13 41.48
C GLN A 738 -13.20 9.01 40.06
N ARG A 739 -11.86 9.07 39.93
CA ARG A 739 -11.17 8.90 38.63
C ARG A 739 -11.40 7.50 38.03
N ARG A 740 -11.43 6.47 38.87
CA ARG A 740 -11.72 5.09 38.44
C ARG A 740 -13.14 4.98 37.89
N GLU A 741 -14.12 5.55 38.58
CA GLU A 741 -15.52 5.53 38.15
C GLU A 741 -15.71 6.23 36.79
N GLU A 742 -14.98 7.31 36.54
CA GLU A 742 -15.02 8.05 35.28
C GLU A 742 -14.43 7.24 34.11
N ILE A 743 -13.27 6.60 34.28
CA ILE A 743 -12.66 5.75 33.25
C ILE A 743 -13.56 4.55 32.91
N GLN A 744 -14.07 3.86 33.93
CA GLN A 744 -14.98 2.72 33.72
C GLN A 744 -16.26 3.14 32.99
N ARG A 745 -16.74 4.37 33.20
CA ARG A 745 -17.90 4.91 32.49
C ARG A 745 -17.60 5.16 31.01
N ILE A 746 -16.45 5.74 30.69
CA ILE A 746 -16.03 5.96 29.29
C ILE A 746 -15.86 4.62 28.57
N GLU A 747 -15.26 3.63 29.22
CA GLU A 747 -15.10 2.28 28.66
C GLU A 747 -16.44 1.60 28.36
N ARG A 748 -17.40 1.65 29.29
CA ARG A 748 -18.76 1.16 29.03
C ARG A 748 -19.41 1.85 27.83
N THR A 749 -19.26 3.16 27.72
CA THR A 749 -19.79 3.96 26.60
C THR A 749 -19.19 3.51 25.26
N LEU A 750 -17.87 3.32 25.22
CA LEU A 750 -17.16 2.89 24.01
C LEU A 750 -17.57 1.48 23.58
N ILE A 751 -17.77 0.56 24.53
CA ILE A 751 -18.26 -0.80 24.25
C ILE A 751 -19.69 -0.76 23.70
N GLU A 752 -20.58 0.02 24.33
CA GLU A 752 -21.97 0.18 23.86
C GLU A 752 -22.02 0.76 22.43
N LEU A 753 -21.20 1.78 22.13
CA LEU A 753 -21.11 2.36 20.81
C LEU A 753 -20.52 1.39 19.78
N ALA A 754 -19.52 0.60 20.15
CA ALA A 754 -18.95 -0.43 19.29
C ALA A 754 -19.98 -1.49 18.93
N GLN A 755 -20.82 -1.90 19.89
CA GLN A 755 -21.93 -2.82 19.63
C GLN A 755 -22.99 -2.19 18.71
N LEU A 756 -23.34 -0.91 18.92
CA LEU A 756 -24.25 -0.20 18.01
C LEU A 756 -23.71 -0.13 16.58
N PHE A 757 -22.41 0.11 16.43
CA PHE A 757 -21.73 0.11 15.14
C PHE A 757 -21.74 -1.26 14.48
N GLN A 758 -21.39 -2.33 15.23
CA GLN A 758 -21.36 -3.69 14.72
C GLN A 758 -22.75 -4.17 14.30
N ASP A 759 -23.78 -3.86 15.08
CA ASP A 759 -25.17 -4.18 14.75
C ASP A 759 -25.63 -3.49 13.44
N MET A 760 -25.19 -2.25 13.21
CA MET A 760 -25.49 -1.53 11.97
C MET A 760 -24.67 -2.05 10.79
N SER A 761 -23.42 -2.47 11.02
CA SER A 761 -22.56 -3.07 10.00
C SER A 761 -23.04 -4.46 9.56
N MET A 762 -23.55 -5.29 10.49
CA MET A 762 -24.16 -6.58 10.14
C MET A 762 -25.40 -6.41 9.25
N ILE A 763 -26.16 -5.33 9.44
CA ILE A 763 -27.29 -4.98 8.56
C ILE A 763 -26.82 -4.57 7.16
N VAL A 764 -25.60 -4.05 7.01
CA VAL A 764 -24.99 -3.71 5.71
C VAL A 764 -24.58 -4.98 4.95
N GLU A 765 -23.98 -5.95 5.64
CA GLU A 765 -23.55 -7.22 5.06
C GLU A 765 -24.73 -8.05 4.53
N GLN A 766 -25.88 -7.96 5.18
CA GLN A 766 -27.10 -8.68 4.80
C GLN A 766 -27.80 -8.13 3.53
N GLN A 767 -27.30 -7.04 2.93
CA GLN A 767 -27.90 -6.39 1.76
C GLN A 767 -26.95 -6.18 0.57
N ASP A 768 -25.78 -6.82 0.54
CA ASP A 768 -24.81 -6.63 -0.55
C ASP A 768 -25.18 -7.38 -1.85
N ASP A 769 -26.41 -7.17 -2.33
CA ASP A 769 -26.86 -7.48 -3.69
C ASP A 769 -26.26 -6.53 -4.75
N SER A 770 -25.39 -5.61 -4.33
CA SER A 770 -24.75 -4.62 -5.22
C SER A 770 -23.69 -5.27 -6.12
N ILE A 771 -23.07 -6.38 -5.70
CA ILE A 771 -22.11 -7.11 -6.53
C ILE A 771 -22.81 -7.75 -7.74
N ASN A 772 -24.03 -8.28 -7.55
CA ASN A 772 -24.80 -8.89 -8.65
C ASN A 772 -25.28 -7.86 -9.69
N VAL A 773 -25.63 -6.64 -9.25
CA VAL A 773 -26.06 -5.56 -10.16
C VAL A 773 -24.89 -4.92 -10.89
N ILE A 774 -23.73 -4.76 -10.22
CA ILE A 774 -22.51 -4.26 -10.88
C ILE A 774 -22.01 -5.26 -11.91
N GLN A 775 -22.04 -6.56 -11.60
CA GLN A 775 -21.64 -7.60 -12.56
C GLN A 775 -22.59 -7.64 -13.76
N LYS A 776 -23.90 -7.56 -13.54
CA LYS A 776 -24.89 -7.49 -14.63
C LYS A 776 -24.77 -6.23 -15.48
N ASN A 777 -24.45 -5.08 -14.86
CA ASN A 777 -24.22 -3.83 -15.59
C ASN A 777 -22.88 -3.83 -16.34
N ALA A 778 -21.84 -4.47 -15.80
CA ALA A 778 -20.55 -4.63 -16.46
C ALA A 778 -20.66 -5.57 -17.67
N GLU A 779 -21.42 -6.66 -17.54
CA GLU A 779 -21.73 -7.57 -18.66
C GLU A 779 -22.54 -6.88 -19.76
N SER A 780 -23.56 -6.08 -19.39
CA SER A 780 -24.33 -5.29 -20.36
C SER A 780 -23.47 -4.22 -21.04
N ALA A 781 -22.58 -3.54 -20.31
CA ALA A 781 -21.68 -2.55 -20.87
C ALA A 781 -20.65 -3.16 -21.82
N ALA A 782 -20.17 -4.38 -21.53
CA ALA A 782 -19.28 -5.11 -22.44
C ALA A 782 -20.00 -5.45 -23.76
N LEU A 783 -21.25 -5.90 -23.69
CA LEU A 783 -22.08 -6.17 -24.88
C LEU A 783 -22.34 -4.90 -25.71
N ASP A 784 -22.63 -3.77 -25.06
CA ASP A 784 -22.87 -2.50 -25.75
C ASP A 784 -21.59 -1.92 -26.39
N ILE A 785 -20.42 -2.13 -25.76
CA ILE A 785 -19.12 -1.75 -26.32
C ILE A 785 -18.78 -2.60 -27.55
N GLU A 786 -19.05 -3.91 -27.51
CA GLU A 786 -18.86 -4.81 -28.66
C GLU A 786 -19.77 -4.42 -29.83
N ALA A 787 -21.04 -4.10 -29.54
CA ALA A 787 -21.98 -3.59 -30.54
C ALA A 787 -21.53 -2.24 -31.13
N GLY A 788 -21.08 -1.31 -30.29
CA GLY A 788 -20.53 -0.02 -30.72
C GLY A 788 -19.24 -0.15 -31.56
N LYS A 789 -18.40 -1.14 -31.26
CA LYS A 789 -17.21 -1.45 -32.07
C LYS A 789 -17.60 -1.93 -33.47
N ASN A 790 -18.58 -2.82 -33.57
CA ASN A 790 -19.07 -3.30 -34.88
C ASN A 790 -19.70 -2.15 -35.69
N GLU A 791 -20.51 -1.29 -35.07
CA GLU A 791 -21.10 -0.13 -35.75
C GLU A 791 -20.04 0.88 -36.22
N THR A 792 -19.00 1.12 -35.42
CA THR A 792 -17.90 2.01 -35.81
C THR A 792 -17.05 1.44 -36.93
N GLU A 793 -16.79 0.13 -36.97
CA GLU A 793 -16.15 -0.53 -38.11
C GLU A 793 -16.99 -0.38 -39.38
N HIS A 794 -18.31 -0.63 -39.31
CA HIS A 794 -19.22 -0.41 -40.42
C HIS A 794 -19.24 1.05 -40.89
N ALA A 795 -19.22 2.01 -39.95
CA ALA A 795 -19.15 3.43 -40.27
C ALA A 795 -17.83 3.80 -40.97
N VAL A 796 -16.70 3.24 -40.56
CA VAL A 796 -15.38 3.46 -41.19
C VAL A 796 -15.35 2.89 -42.62
N VAL A 797 -15.88 1.69 -42.82
CA VAL A 797 -15.99 1.07 -44.16
C VAL A 797 -16.89 1.90 -45.06
N SER A 798 -18.06 2.33 -44.56
CA SER A 798 -19.00 3.17 -45.31
C SER A 798 -18.41 4.55 -45.63
N ALA A 799 -17.68 5.16 -44.70
CA ALA A 799 -16.96 6.42 -44.91
C ALA A 799 -15.84 6.29 -45.95
N ARG A 800 -15.09 5.17 -45.97
CA ARG A 800 -14.10 4.89 -47.03
C ARG A 800 -14.76 4.74 -48.40
N GLY A 801 -15.89 4.02 -48.46
CA GLY A 801 -16.70 3.90 -49.67
C GLY A 801 -17.20 5.25 -50.18
N TYR A 802 -17.68 6.11 -49.29
CA TYR A 802 -18.14 7.46 -49.62
C TYR A 802 -16.99 8.36 -50.10
N ARG A 803 -15.82 8.34 -49.45
CA ARG A 803 -14.62 9.08 -49.91
C ARG A 803 -14.20 8.64 -51.32
N LYS A 804 -14.24 7.34 -51.60
CA LYS A 804 -13.90 6.80 -52.93
C LYS A 804 -14.89 7.30 -54.00
N LYS A 805 -16.20 7.26 -53.72
CA LYS A 805 -17.23 7.82 -54.62
C LYS A 805 -17.06 9.33 -54.81
N ARG A 806 -16.72 10.06 -53.74
CA ARG A 806 -16.49 11.51 -53.77
C ARG A 806 -15.30 11.87 -54.66
N TRP A 807 -14.19 11.13 -54.60
CA TRP A 807 -13.05 11.30 -55.50
C TRP A 807 -13.36 10.92 -56.95
N ILE A 808 -14.14 9.85 -57.17
CA ILE A 808 -14.61 9.46 -58.52
C ILE A 808 -15.47 10.57 -59.15
N CYS A 809 -16.22 11.35 -58.37
CA CYS A 809 -16.97 12.51 -58.87
C CYS A 809 -16.12 13.79 -58.96
N LEU A 810 -15.16 13.99 -58.05
CA LEU A 810 -14.33 15.21 -58.02
C LEU A 810 -13.27 15.24 -59.12
N ILE A 811 -12.69 14.09 -59.48
CA ILE A 811 -11.64 14.01 -60.50
C ILE A 811 -12.17 14.47 -61.86
N PRO A 812 -13.31 13.98 -62.40
CA PRO A 812 -13.87 14.49 -63.66
C PRO A 812 -14.23 15.98 -63.57
N PHE A 813 -14.73 16.45 -62.43
CA PHE A 813 -15.11 17.85 -62.23
C PHE A 813 -13.91 18.80 -62.22
N LEU A 814 -12.80 18.39 -61.59
CA LEU A 814 -11.54 19.14 -61.62
C LEU A 814 -10.89 19.09 -63.00
N SER A 815 -10.92 17.94 -63.68
CA SER A 815 -10.44 17.81 -65.07
C SER A 815 -11.23 18.72 -66.01
N LEU A 816 -12.55 18.78 -65.86
CA LEU A 816 -13.43 19.64 -66.66
C LEU A 816 -13.18 21.12 -66.38
N ASN A 817 -12.98 21.51 -65.11
CA ASN A 817 -12.63 22.88 -64.77
C ASN A 817 -11.24 23.28 -65.30
N SER A 818 -10.23 22.43 -65.16
CA SER A 818 -8.91 22.69 -65.76
C SER A 818 -8.99 22.78 -67.29
N PHE A 819 -9.80 21.95 -67.95
CA PHE A 819 -10.04 22.04 -69.38
C PHE A 819 -10.74 23.35 -69.77
N LEU A 820 -11.80 23.75 -69.05
CA LEU A 820 -12.51 25.01 -69.27
C LEU A 820 -11.64 26.24 -69.01
N SER A 821 -10.80 26.23 -67.97
CA SER A 821 -9.81 27.29 -67.70
C SER A 821 -8.74 27.36 -68.78
N SER A 822 -8.30 26.22 -69.32
CA SER A 822 -7.33 26.17 -70.43
C SER A 822 -7.93 26.68 -71.74
N VAL A 823 -9.21 26.39 -72.00
CA VAL A 823 -9.95 26.90 -73.16
C VAL A 823 -10.26 28.39 -73.02
N ALA A 824 -10.53 28.89 -71.81
CA ALA A 824 -10.73 30.31 -71.53
C ALA A 824 -9.45 31.15 -71.67
N PHE A 825 -8.27 30.55 -71.51
CA PHE A 825 -6.99 31.23 -71.70
C PHE A 825 -6.61 31.42 -73.19
N LEU A 826 -7.27 30.71 -74.12
CA LEU A 826 -6.93 30.69 -75.55
C LEU A 826 -7.89 31.48 -76.45
N ARG A 827 -8.95 32.12 -75.91
CA ARG A 827 -9.81 33.05 -76.68
C ARG A 827 -10.30 34.21 -75.81
N PRO A 828 -10.16 35.48 -76.24
CA PRO A 828 -10.76 36.60 -75.54
C PRO A 828 -12.27 36.61 -75.81
N PHE A 829 -13.07 36.26 -74.80
CA PHE A 829 -14.51 36.53 -74.81
C PHE A 829 -14.79 37.85 -74.08
N PRO A 830 -15.69 38.71 -74.60
CA PRO A 830 -15.97 40.01 -74.00
C PRO A 830 -16.74 39.88 -72.68
N LEU A 831 -16.47 40.82 -71.78
CA LEU A 831 -17.08 41.02 -70.47
C LEU A 831 -18.61 40.90 -70.51
N LEU A 832 -19.17 39.94 -69.78
CA LEU A 832 -20.59 39.90 -69.45
C LEU A 832 -20.86 40.76 -68.20
N PRO A 833 -21.96 41.54 -68.16
CA PRO A 833 -22.28 42.46 -67.07
C PRO A 833 -22.64 41.73 -65.77
N SER A 834 -22.27 42.35 -64.64
CA SER A 834 -22.29 41.84 -63.26
C SER A 834 -23.63 41.34 -62.72
N THR A 835 -24.74 41.53 -63.44
CA THR A 835 -26.09 41.19 -62.99
C THR A 835 -26.48 39.72 -63.21
N SER A 836 -25.64 38.94 -63.92
CA SER A 836 -25.91 37.51 -64.20
C SER A 836 -25.28 36.55 -63.18
N LEU A 837 -24.28 37.00 -62.42
CA LEU A 837 -23.54 36.17 -61.45
C LEU A 837 -24.27 36.07 -60.10
N GLU A 838 -25.00 37.11 -59.71
CA GLU A 838 -25.82 37.11 -58.49
C GLU A 838 -27.04 36.18 -58.59
N ARG A 839 -27.62 36.03 -59.79
CA ARG A 839 -28.73 35.08 -60.02
C ARG A 839 -28.29 33.62 -59.97
N LEU A 840 -27.03 33.32 -60.30
CA LEU A 840 -26.47 31.98 -60.21
C LEU A 840 -26.19 31.56 -58.76
N LEU A 841 -25.79 32.51 -57.90
CA LEU A 841 -25.56 32.29 -56.48
C LEU A 841 -26.85 32.12 -55.67
N PHE A 842 -27.96 32.72 -56.11
CA PHE A 842 -29.25 32.59 -55.45
C PHE A 842 -29.91 31.20 -55.67
N LEU A 843 -29.60 30.53 -56.78
CA LEU A 843 -30.12 29.19 -57.11
C LEU A 843 -29.46 28.04 -56.33
N LEU A 844 -28.32 28.28 -55.69
CA LEU A 844 -27.61 27.30 -54.85
C LEU A 844 -28.04 27.32 -53.37
N CYS A 845 -28.94 28.22 -52.98
CA CYS A 845 -29.38 28.41 -51.59
C CYS A 845 -30.89 28.12 -51.38
N LEU A 846 -31.41 27.02 -51.93
CA LEU A 846 -32.72 26.50 -51.51
C LEU A 846 -32.58 25.45 -50.40
N PRO A 847 -33.40 25.53 -49.32
CA PRO A 847 -33.25 24.67 -48.15
C PRO A 847 -33.93 23.32 -48.40
N ASN A 848 -33.15 22.24 -48.47
CA ASN A 848 -33.68 20.90 -48.24
C ASN A 848 -33.15 20.39 -46.91
N HIS A 849 -34.10 20.09 -46.01
CA HIS A 849 -33.88 19.54 -44.69
C HIS A 849 -33.05 18.26 -44.77
N HIS A 850 -32.13 18.11 -43.80
CA HIS A 850 -31.18 16.99 -43.61
C HIS A 850 -29.79 17.11 -44.26
N VAL A 851 -29.08 18.22 -44.05
CA VAL A 851 -27.59 18.25 -44.09
C VAL A 851 -27.06 19.31 -43.09
N PRO A 852 -26.12 19.00 -42.16
CA PRO A 852 -25.49 19.99 -41.28
C PRO A 852 -24.44 20.86 -42.04
N PRO A 853 -24.09 22.07 -41.55
CA PRO A 853 -23.83 23.21 -42.42
C PRO A 853 -22.41 23.25 -43.00
N LEU A 854 -22.34 23.29 -44.34
CA LEU A 854 -21.16 23.61 -45.15
C LEU A 854 -20.89 25.13 -45.24
N SER A 855 -21.31 25.91 -44.23
CA SER A 855 -21.32 27.38 -44.29
C SER A 855 -19.99 28.02 -43.86
N SER A 856 -19.12 27.31 -43.13
CA SER A 856 -17.84 27.84 -42.63
C SER A 856 -16.75 27.84 -43.70
N VAL A 857 -16.69 26.79 -44.53
CA VAL A 857 -15.62 26.60 -45.52
C VAL A 857 -15.78 27.55 -46.69
N LEU A 858 -17.00 27.75 -47.19
CA LEU A 858 -17.31 28.69 -48.29
C LEU A 858 -17.06 30.15 -47.91
N ARG A 859 -17.26 30.53 -46.64
CA ARG A 859 -16.91 31.88 -46.16
C ARG A 859 -15.40 32.10 -46.13
N VAL A 860 -14.62 31.09 -45.76
CA VAL A 860 -13.15 31.17 -45.71
C VAL A 860 -12.56 31.21 -47.13
N THR A 861 -13.06 30.41 -48.08
CA THR A 861 -12.58 30.48 -49.49
C THR A 861 -12.96 31.80 -50.17
N ALA A 862 -14.14 32.37 -49.89
CA ALA A 862 -14.50 33.69 -50.41
C ALA A 862 -13.62 34.81 -49.80
N LEU A 863 -13.25 34.71 -48.52
CA LEU A 863 -12.35 35.66 -47.86
C LEU A 863 -10.92 35.58 -48.40
N ILE A 864 -10.43 34.36 -48.65
CA ILE A 864 -9.10 34.11 -49.23
C ILE A 864 -9.06 34.60 -50.69
N ALA A 865 -10.10 34.37 -51.48
CA ALA A 865 -10.18 34.85 -52.86
C ALA A 865 -10.21 36.39 -52.92
N ASN A 866 -10.98 37.05 -52.04
CA ASN A 866 -10.99 38.52 -51.96
C ASN A 866 -9.65 39.11 -51.50
N ARG A 867 -8.95 38.47 -50.55
CA ARG A 867 -7.60 38.90 -50.14
C ARG A 867 -6.56 38.65 -51.22
N ALA A 868 -6.62 37.54 -51.94
CA ALA A 868 -5.73 37.26 -53.06
C ALA A 868 -5.92 38.25 -54.22
N PHE A 869 -7.17 38.63 -54.52
CA PHE A 869 -7.47 39.63 -55.55
C PHE A 869 -7.00 41.04 -55.14
N ALA A 870 -7.16 41.42 -53.85
CA ALA A 870 -6.65 42.68 -53.33
C ALA A 870 -5.11 42.75 -53.36
N VAL A 871 -4.41 41.65 -53.04
CA VAL A 871 -2.94 41.57 -53.08
C VAL A 871 -2.41 41.64 -54.51
N ILE A 872 -3.07 40.97 -55.47
CA ILE A 872 -2.68 41.00 -56.89
C ILE A 872 -2.95 42.39 -57.51
N THR A 873 -3.97 43.11 -57.04
CA THR A 873 -4.26 44.49 -57.49
C THR A 873 -3.31 45.51 -56.85
N ALA A 874 -2.87 45.29 -55.61
CA ALA A 874 -1.90 46.14 -54.92
C ALA A 874 -0.47 46.00 -55.47
N PHE A 875 -0.04 44.78 -55.84
CA PHE A 875 1.28 44.52 -56.43
C PHE A 875 1.43 45.01 -57.88
N ARG A 876 0.34 45.34 -58.57
CA ARG A 876 0.37 45.90 -59.94
C ARG A 876 0.52 47.42 -59.99
N ASN A 877 0.33 48.13 -58.87
CA ASN A 877 0.30 49.59 -58.82
C ASN A 877 1.44 50.24 -58.02
N THR A 878 2.48 49.50 -57.64
CA THR A 878 3.64 50.04 -56.91
C THR A 878 4.96 49.60 -57.56
N THR A 879 5.24 50.22 -58.70
CA THR A 879 6.59 50.48 -59.19
C THR A 879 6.74 52.00 -59.17
N VAL A 880 7.73 52.55 -58.44
CA VAL A 880 8.51 53.78 -58.77
C VAL A 880 9.34 54.26 -57.55
N VAL A 881 10.66 54.37 -57.82
CA VAL A 881 11.79 55.08 -57.17
C VAL A 881 12.48 54.46 -55.93
N TRP A 882 13.80 54.30 -56.11
CA TRP A 882 14.89 53.86 -55.22
C TRP A 882 15.41 55.01 -54.33
N ASP A 883 15.76 54.69 -53.09
CA ASP A 883 17.06 54.96 -52.42
C ASP A 883 17.22 54.02 -51.21
#